data_AF-U9VNF0-F1
#
_entry.id   AF-U9VNF0-F1
#
_cell.length_a   1.000
_cell.length_b   1.000
_cell.length_c   1.000
_cell.angle_alpha   90.00
_cell.angle_beta   90.00
_cell.angle_gamma   90.00
#
_symmetry.space_group_name_H-M   'P 1'
#
loop_
_entity.id
_entity.type
_entity.pdbx_description
1 polymer ?
#
loop_
_entity_poly.entity_id
_entity_poly.type
_entity_poly.pdbx_seq_one_letter_code
_entity_poly.pdbx_strand_id
1 'polypeptide(L)'
;MIVMNWYRRTLGLCLGLNLLTATPLMLAQPALAQLPNLENQPALVQEGYVLFERGWIAPALETFRQAVQQYPNSVPAQLGLARSYLKLGQDANAFEAFRRLLVLEPTNIEALETLGVLGTYRPEWRSVGIESLTTLLAQPGYEQNGEVRSQRALLLFYEGRLVEAVADYDIALEQNPTWATQVGAAQVFAYGGRSAQSVELFESYINAGQRLTVFEAQAYSFALRRQDNPGQAIAVLTAFLDANGDPTEQAQIKADLATSYAANREYEQGLALLDTIQGQPLVVARALRGMTFYTDTPVVQQRAIAAYKAVLSSSSLTVGTAREAAAALGSYPSSQPTTLATYRQLAAQYPDDVSLYVQTSIWERQLAQISAQELRQRLLAVNLPENPIQLRYVASSLARLDPPDAELITFYQEVLAVTAAEPFLHYRLGQIYLQQNQLDLAQEQLQLYAGDDPAVLLFQAEQARRQDDIDTSIAIYQQLINDPTSNNEVVTGALQGLAGIYQGQGRYAEALALYEEIIALNPGNDAKILGQTSLAYQGKFIAVETAESVLNQWLASHSANDTPPELYSLVGSLPADPARSQLYDTLLAINPRSIAVRQRQIQVLAMTDPDAANQAAAQLVADNPDAPEAYLLQGQIAQDTDDLSTAAAAYNTLLERNPEQFDAIVGLAGVRFRQLRYQEARRLYDQAIELAPDDINLRQASISLTVAQDRPLQALEEISALQSRVPNSIGLERQELLIQERLLLHRGFQPVWERY
;
A
#
# COMPACT_ATOMS: atom_id res chain seq x y z
N MET A 1 4.28 2.12 -3.87
CA MET A 1 4.03 2.32 -5.32
C MET A 1 3.00 1.38 -5.98
N ILE A 2 3.21 0.05 -6.05
CA ILE A 2 2.40 -0.95 -6.79
C ILE A 2 0.89 -0.85 -6.52
N VAL A 3 0.50 -0.99 -5.25
CA VAL A 3 -0.91 -0.93 -4.84
C VAL A 3 -1.46 0.48 -4.96
N MET A 4 -0.59 1.49 -4.91
CA MET A 4 -1.02 2.87 -5.10
C MET A 4 -1.38 3.15 -6.56
N ASN A 5 -0.73 2.52 -7.54
CA ASN A 5 -1.14 2.63 -8.95
C ASN A 5 -2.40 1.83 -9.24
N TRP A 6 -2.58 0.64 -8.65
CA TRP A 6 -3.85 -0.09 -8.74
C TRP A 6 -5.01 0.64 -8.03
N TYR A 7 -4.79 1.14 -6.81
CA TYR A 7 -5.72 1.99 -6.05
C TYR A 7 -5.97 3.34 -6.73
N ARG A 8 -4.96 3.97 -7.38
CA ARG A 8 -5.15 5.17 -8.21
C ARG A 8 -5.94 4.86 -9.48
N ARG A 9 -5.80 3.66 -10.05
CA ARG A 9 -6.57 3.18 -11.22
C ARG A 9 -8.03 2.90 -10.85
N THR A 10 -8.31 2.34 -9.65
CA THR A 10 -9.67 2.04 -9.19
C THR A 10 -10.35 3.25 -8.54
N LEU A 11 -9.70 3.92 -7.58
CA LEU A 11 -10.24 5.08 -6.85
C LEU A 11 -10.21 6.36 -7.68
N GLY A 12 -9.29 6.50 -8.64
CA GLY A 12 -9.24 7.63 -9.56
C GLY A 12 -10.47 7.72 -10.47
N LEU A 13 -11.08 6.58 -10.80
CA LEU A 13 -12.37 6.50 -11.49
C LEU A 13 -13.54 6.71 -10.52
N CYS A 14 -13.44 6.20 -9.28
CA CYS A 14 -14.48 6.37 -8.26
C CYS A 14 -14.59 7.80 -7.70
N LEU A 15 -13.48 8.55 -7.56
CA LEU A 15 -13.49 9.96 -7.18
C LEU A 15 -14.01 10.89 -8.29
N GLY A 16 -14.06 10.40 -9.54
CA GLY A 16 -14.73 11.04 -10.67
C GLY A 16 -16.23 10.71 -10.76
N LEU A 17 -16.72 9.75 -9.97
CA LEU A 17 -18.14 9.49 -9.78
C LEU A 17 -18.70 10.51 -8.78
N ASN A 18 -18.69 11.79 -9.14
CA ASN A 18 -19.75 12.67 -8.66
C ASN A 18 -21.06 12.10 -9.23
N LEU A 19 -21.65 11.12 -8.54
CA LEU A 19 -23.01 10.55 -8.76
C LEU A 19 -24.12 11.59 -8.54
N LEU A 20 -23.78 12.88 -8.57
CA LEU A 20 -24.68 14.02 -8.59
C LEU A 20 -24.87 14.33 -10.09
N THR A 21 -25.78 13.68 -10.81
CA THR A 21 -27.23 13.81 -10.67
C THR A 21 -27.95 12.55 -11.19
N ALA A 22 -27.59 11.37 -10.70
CA ALA A 22 -28.32 10.17 -11.11
C ALA A 22 -29.79 10.30 -10.68
N THR A 23 -30.72 10.09 -11.62
CA THR A 23 -32.07 9.70 -11.24
C THR A 23 -31.93 8.46 -10.35
N PRO A 24 -32.58 8.43 -9.19
CA PRO A 24 -32.37 7.35 -8.23
C PRO A 24 -32.60 6.00 -8.91
N LEU A 25 -31.71 5.05 -8.63
CA LEU A 25 -31.94 3.64 -8.92
C LEU A 25 -33.34 3.29 -8.43
N MET A 26 -34.10 2.58 -9.26
CA MET A 26 -35.52 2.25 -9.11
C MET A 26 -35.97 2.35 -7.64
N LEU A 27 -36.61 3.47 -7.27
CA LEU A 27 -36.89 3.77 -5.87
C LEU A 27 -37.81 2.68 -5.30
N ALA A 28 -37.31 1.92 -4.33
CA ALA A 28 -38.18 1.15 -3.45
C ALA A 28 -39.20 2.13 -2.84
N GLN A 29 -40.49 1.80 -2.92
CA GLN A 29 -41.48 2.56 -2.18
C GLN A 29 -41.49 2.05 -0.74
N PRO A 30 -41.54 2.95 0.25
CA PRO A 30 -41.62 2.53 1.64
C PRO A 30 -42.89 1.69 1.85
N ALA A 31 -42.71 0.45 2.28
CA ALA A 31 -43.80 -0.47 2.55
C ALA A 31 -44.44 -0.08 3.89
N LEU A 32 -45.69 0.38 3.85
CA LEU A 32 -46.43 0.67 5.08
C LEU A 32 -46.96 -0.64 5.66
N ALA A 33 -46.56 -0.93 6.91
CA ALA A 33 -47.03 -2.12 7.61
C ALA A 33 -48.56 -2.08 7.85
N GLN A 34 -49.15 -3.23 8.20
CA GLN A 34 -50.55 -3.28 8.64
C GLN A 34 -50.81 -2.29 9.79
N LEU A 35 -52.02 -1.77 9.84
CA LEU A 35 -52.40 -0.77 10.84
C LEU A 35 -52.25 -1.34 12.26
N PRO A 36 -51.78 -0.52 13.21
CA PRO A 36 -51.65 -0.97 14.60
C PRO A 36 -53.01 -1.36 15.17
N ASN A 37 -53.04 -2.28 16.13
CA ASN A 37 -54.28 -2.65 16.80
C ASN A 37 -54.90 -1.42 17.49
N LEU A 38 -56.10 -1.05 17.03
CA LEU A 38 -56.79 0.17 17.43
C LEU A 38 -57.63 0.01 18.70
N GLU A 39 -57.94 -1.21 19.16
CA GLU A 39 -58.92 -1.46 20.24
C GLU A 39 -58.59 -0.76 21.57
N ASN A 40 -57.31 -0.44 21.83
CA ASN A 40 -56.86 0.20 23.07
C ASN A 40 -56.18 1.57 22.84
N GLN A 41 -56.38 2.19 21.68
CA GLN A 41 -55.76 3.48 21.36
C GLN A 41 -56.66 4.67 21.75
N PRO A 42 -56.08 5.85 22.07
CA PRO A 42 -56.87 7.06 22.31
C PRO A 42 -57.80 7.39 21.14
N ALA A 43 -58.97 7.96 21.42
CA ALA A 43 -60.00 8.25 20.41
C ALA A 43 -59.46 9.06 19.21
N LEU A 44 -58.60 10.06 19.47
CA LEU A 44 -57.96 10.85 18.40
C LEU A 44 -57.05 10.00 17.49
N VAL A 45 -56.38 8.99 18.03
CA VAL A 45 -55.52 8.09 17.25
C VAL A 45 -56.39 7.16 16.40
N GLN A 46 -57.46 6.62 16.97
CA GLN A 46 -58.43 5.79 16.23
C GLN A 46 -59.07 6.59 15.09
N GLU A 47 -59.54 7.80 15.36
CA GLU A 47 -60.13 8.71 14.37
C GLU A 47 -59.13 9.02 13.25
N GLY A 48 -57.88 9.34 13.59
CA GLY A 48 -56.82 9.59 12.62
C GLY A 48 -56.62 8.41 11.66
N TYR A 49 -56.58 7.17 12.17
CA TYR A 49 -56.42 5.98 11.34
C TYR A 49 -57.65 5.66 10.49
N VAL A 50 -58.87 5.91 11.00
CA VAL A 50 -60.11 5.78 10.20
C VAL A 50 -60.12 6.77 9.03
N LEU A 51 -59.70 8.01 9.27
CA LEU A 51 -59.58 9.03 8.21
C LEU A 51 -58.49 8.63 7.20
N PHE A 52 -57.38 8.07 7.68
CA PHE A 52 -56.27 7.60 6.84
C PHE A 52 -56.72 6.47 5.91
N GLU A 53 -57.44 5.45 6.42
CA GLU A 53 -57.98 4.34 5.62
C GLU A 53 -58.98 4.79 4.55
N ARG A 54 -59.76 5.84 4.84
CA ARG A 54 -60.69 6.44 3.87
C ARG A 54 -59.99 7.22 2.76
N GLY A 55 -58.66 7.33 2.79
CA GLY A 55 -57.87 8.13 1.87
C GLY A 55 -57.94 9.63 2.15
N TRP A 56 -58.53 10.05 3.27
CA TRP A 56 -58.65 11.45 3.65
C TRP A 56 -57.38 11.88 4.40
N ILE A 57 -56.26 11.88 3.68
CA ILE A 57 -54.92 12.01 4.29
C ILE A 57 -54.70 13.37 4.94
N ALA A 58 -55.19 14.47 4.36
CA ALA A 58 -55.04 15.81 4.96
C ALA A 58 -55.83 15.97 6.29
N PRO A 59 -57.11 15.56 6.37
CA PRO A 59 -57.81 15.46 7.66
C PRO A 59 -57.14 14.51 8.66
N ALA A 60 -56.65 13.35 8.21
CA ALA A 60 -55.91 12.42 9.06
C ALA A 60 -54.64 13.06 9.62
N LEU A 61 -53.88 13.79 8.80
CA LEU A 61 -52.68 14.52 9.24
C LEU A 61 -52.99 15.48 10.39
N GLU A 62 -54.04 16.28 10.26
CA GLU A 62 -54.40 17.25 11.29
C GLU A 62 -54.87 16.57 12.57
N THR A 63 -55.63 15.47 12.44
CA THR A 63 -56.07 14.66 13.58
C THR A 63 -54.88 14.02 14.30
N PHE A 64 -53.89 13.49 13.56
CA PHE A 64 -52.67 12.96 14.15
C PHE A 64 -51.77 14.03 14.76
N ARG A 65 -51.74 15.26 14.23
CA ARG A 65 -51.05 16.38 14.88
C ARG A 65 -51.64 16.69 16.25
N GLN A 66 -52.96 16.73 16.34
CA GLN A 66 -53.66 16.91 17.63
C GLN A 66 -53.38 15.73 18.56
N ALA A 67 -53.42 14.50 18.04
CA ALA A 67 -53.10 13.30 18.81
C ALA A 67 -51.66 13.33 19.37
N VAL A 68 -50.67 13.75 18.57
CA VAL A 68 -49.27 13.87 19.02
C VAL A 68 -49.07 15.02 20.01
N GLN A 69 -49.81 16.13 19.87
CA GLN A 69 -49.77 17.21 20.87
C GLN A 69 -50.31 16.76 22.23
N GLN A 70 -51.39 15.96 22.24
CA GLN A 70 -51.99 15.48 23.47
C GLN A 70 -51.28 14.25 24.06
N TYR A 71 -50.72 13.41 23.19
CA TYR A 71 -50.06 12.15 23.53
C TYR A 71 -48.67 12.07 22.87
N PRO A 72 -47.69 12.87 23.31
CA PRO A 72 -46.39 12.99 22.64
C PRO A 72 -45.58 11.69 22.59
N ASN A 73 -45.80 10.78 23.55
CA ASN A 73 -45.12 9.48 23.64
C ASN A 73 -45.94 8.33 23.01
N SER A 74 -47.07 8.62 22.34
CA SER A 74 -47.86 7.59 21.68
C SER A 74 -47.22 7.19 20.35
N VAL A 75 -46.61 6.01 20.32
CA VAL A 75 -46.02 5.39 19.11
C VAL A 75 -47.04 5.34 17.96
N PRO A 76 -48.29 4.85 18.14
CA PRO A 76 -49.28 4.86 17.05
C PRO A 76 -49.67 6.27 16.57
N ALA A 77 -49.72 7.28 17.45
CA ALA A 77 -50.00 8.65 17.03
C ALA A 77 -48.86 9.23 16.16
N GLN A 78 -47.61 9.00 16.59
CA GLN A 78 -46.41 9.44 15.88
C GLN A 78 -46.27 8.71 14.53
N LEU A 79 -46.53 7.40 14.49
CA LEU A 79 -46.53 6.61 13.28
C LEU A 79 -47.60 7.07 12.29
N GLY A 80 -48.83 7.28 12.75
CA GLY A 80 -49.92 7.83 11.94
C GLY A 80 -49.57 9.20 11.34
N LEU A 81 -48.96 10.08 12.14
CA LEU A 81 -48.47 11.38 11.69
C LEU A 81 -47.40 11.24 10.59
N ALA A 82 -46.41 10.38 10.79
CA ALA A 82 -45.33 10.13 9.84
C ALA A 82 -45.85 9.56 8.51
N ARG A 83 -46.75 8.57 8.57
CA ARG A 83 -47.42 7.99 7.39
C ARG A 83 -48.23 9.03 6.62
N SER A 84 -48.94 9.92 7.32
CA SER A 84 -49.69 11.00 6.68
C SER A 84 -48.78 11.99 5.96
N TYR A 85 -47.64 12.36 6.54
CA TYR A 85 -46.66 13.19 5.84
C TYR A 85 -46.14 12.52 4.56
N LEU A 86 -45.79 11.24 4.65
CA LEU A 86 -45.28 10.46 3.53
C LEU A 86 -46.29 10.34 2.38
N LYS A 87 -47.56 10.04 2.69
CA LYS A 87 -48.64 9.96 1.68
C LYS A 87 -48.97 11.29 1.01
N LEU A 88 -48.66 12.42 1.66
CA LEU A 88 -48.83 13.76 1.09
C LEU A 88 -47.58 14.24 0.32
N GLY A 89 -46.53 13.42 0.19
CA GLY A 89 -45.26 13.80 -0.45
C GLY A 89 -44.47 14.83 0.36
N GLN A 90 -44.72 14.93 1.67
CA GLN A 90 -43.98 15.82 2.56
C GLN A 90 -42.77 15.09 3.17
N ASP A 91 -41.85 14.65 2.32
CA ASP A 91 -40.77 13.71 2.70
C ASP A 91 -39.91 14.22 3.85
N ALA A 92 -39.60 15.52 3.91
CA ALA A 92 -38.80 16.09 4.99
C ALA A 92 -39.52 16.05 6.34
N ASN A 93 -40.83 16.28 6.34
CA ASN A 93 -41.65 16.17 7.55
C ASN A 93 -41.82 14.70 7.95
N ALA A 94 -41.96 13.80 6.98
CA ALA A 94 -42.03 12.37 7.21
C ALA A 94 -40.73 11.85 7.82
N PHE A 95 -39.59 12.19 7.24
CA PHE A 95 -38.26 11.83 7.73
C PHE A 95 -38.06 12.23 9.20
N GLU A 96 -38.36 13.48 9.55
CA GLU A 96 -38.26 13.94 10.94
C GLU A 96 -39.27 13.28 11.88
N ALA A 97 -40.49 12.99 11.40
CA ALA A 97 -41.49 12.27 12.20
C ALA A 97 -41.07 10.82 12.47
N PHE A 98 -40.52 10.11 11.48
CA PHE A 98 -39.98 8.76 11.67
C PHE A 98 -38.73 8.75 12.57
N ARG A 99 -37.84 9.73 12.47
CA ARG A 99 -36.70 9.85 13.40
C ARG A 99 -37.15 10.03 14.85
N ARG A 100 -38.18 10.85 15.09
CA ARG A 100 -38.76 11.01 16.43
C ARG A 100 -39.43 9.73 16.93
N LEU A 101 -40.08 8.99 16.04
CA LEU A 101 -40.67 7.69 16.37
C LEU A 101 -39.60 6.69 16.85
N LEU A 102 -38.42 6.64 16.20
CA LEU A 102 -37.31 5.79 16.63
C LEU A 102 -36.71 6.18 18.00
N VAL A 103 -36.87 7.42 18.46
CA VAL A 103 -36.49 7.80 19.83
C VAL A 103 -37.41 7.12 20.86
N LEU A 104 -38.68 6.91 20.53
CA LEU A 104 -39.66 6.24 21.39
C LEU A 104 -39.58 4.71 21.28
N GLU A 105 -39.38 4.21 20.07
CA GLU A 105 -39.29 2.78 19.77
C GLU A 105 -38.12 2.53 18.80
N PRO A 106 -36.89 2.33 19.31
CA PRO A 106 -35.68 2.19 18.48
C PRO A 106 -35.70 1.00 17.51
N THR A 107 -36.53 -0.02 17.79
CA THR A 107 -36.64 -1.24 16.99
C THR A 107 -37.85 -1.25 16.08
N ASN A 108 -38.57 -0.12 15.91
CA ASN A 108 -39.75 -0.06 15.06
C ASN A 108 -39.38 -0.34 13.60
N ILE A 109 -39.74 -1.54 13.11
CA ILE A 109 -39.34 -2.06 11.79
C ILE A 109 -39.73 -1.10 10.66
N GLU A 110 -40.97 -0.62 10.65
CA GLU A 110 -41.48 0.24 9.58
C GLU A 110 -40.74 1.59 9.55
N ALA A 111 -40.45 2.17 10.72
CA ALA A 111 -39.70 3.41 10.81
C ALA A 111 -38.26 3.22 10.32
N LEU A 112 -37.60 2.12 10.71
CA LEU A 112 -36.24 1.80 10.28
C LEU A 112 -36.16 1.60 8.76
N GLU A 113 -37.07 0.79 8.20
CA GLU A 113 -37.15 0.51 6.76
C GLU A 113 -37.47 1.79 5.97
N THR A 114 -38.46 2.58 6.42
CA THR A 114 -38.86 3.82 5.73
C THR A 114 -37.74 4.87 5.75
N LEU A 115 -37.01 5.01 6.85
CA LEU A 115 -35.84 5.91 6.90
C LEU A 115 -34.70 5.44 6.02
N GLY A 116 -34.50 4.12 5.90
CA GLY A 116 -33.61 3.53 4.90
C GLY A 116 -33.95 3.97 3.49
N VAL A 117 -35.20 3.79 3.08
CA VAL A 117 -35.69 4.21 1.77
C VAL A 117 -35.57 5.72 1.57
N LEU A 118 -36.02 6.53 2.53
CA LEU A 118 -35.93 8.00 2.45
C LEU A 118 -34.48 8.48 2.36
N GLY A 119 -33.52 7.74 2.94
CA GLY A 119 -32.10 8.01 2.79
C GLY A 119 -31.63 8.08 1.33
N THR A 120 -32.33 7.45 0.39
CA THR A 120 -32.01 7.50 -1.05
C THR A 120 -32.44 8.82 -1.70
N TYR A 121 -33.37 9.57 -1.10
CA TYR A 121 -33.97 10.75 -1.72
C TYR A 121 -33.06 11.97 -1.61
N ARG A 122 -32.25 12.05 -0.54
CA ARG A 122 -31.39 13.21 -0.27
C ARG A 122 -30.05 12.82 0.33
N PRO A 123 -28.93 13.44 -0.11
CA PRO A 123 -27.61 13.20 0.46
C PRO A 123 -27.54 13.33 1.98
N GLU A 124 -28.17 14.36 2.54
CA GLU A 124 -28.17 14.62 3.98
C GLU A 124 -28.90 13.56 4.84
N TRP A 125 -29.69 12.67 4.21
CA TRP A 125 -30.46 11.63 4.89
C TRP A 125 -29.81 10.24 4.80
N ARG A 126 -28.77 10.08 3.97
CA ARG A 126 -28.14 8.78 3.69
C ARG A 126 -27.55 8.12 4.93
N SER A 127 -26.87 8.89 5.78
CA SER A 127 -26.23 8.36 7.00
C SER A 127 -27.26 7.73 7.94
N VAL A 128 -28.35 8.44 8.21
CA VAL A 128 -29.48 7.95 9.02
C VAL A 128 -30.14 6.74 8.36
N GLY A 129 -30.29 6.74 7.03
CA GLY A 129 -30.81 5.58 6.30
C GLY A 129 -29.94 4.33 6.48
N ILE A 130 -28.62 4.46 6.35
CA ILE A 130 -27.66 3.36 6.56
C ILE A 130 -27.73 2.84 8.00
N GLU A 131 -27.76 3.74 8.99
CA GLU A 131 -27.87 3.39 10.41
C GLU A 131 -29.20 2.67 10.72
N SER A 132 -30.30 3.15 10.15
CA SER A 132 -31.64 2.57 10.33
C SER A 132 -31.70 1.15 9.76
N LEU A 133 -31.20 0.95 8.54
CA LEU A 133 -31.14 -0.39 7.92
C LEU A 133 -30.15 -1.31 8.64
N THR A 134 -29.04 -0.78 9.16
CA THR A 134 -28.11 -1.58 9.96
C THR A 134 -28.75 -2.06 11.26
N THR A 135 -29.50 -1.18 11.94
CA THR A 135 -30.25 -1.53 13.14
C THR A 135 -31.33 -2.57 12.83
N LEU A 136 -32.01 -2.46 11.68
CA LEU A 136 -32.99 -3.44 11.24
C LEU A 136 -32.36 -4.82 10.98
N LEU A 137 -31.21 -4.87 10.29
CA LEU A 137 -30.48 -6.11 10.01
C LEU A 137 -29.92 -6.80 11.26
N ALA A 138 -29.80 -6.08 12.39
CA ALA A 138 -29.43 -6.67 13.67
C ALA A 138 -30.60 -7.34 14.40
N GLN A 139 -31.84 -7.19 13.91
CA GLN A 139 -33.01 -7.80 14.54
C GLN A 139 -33.22 -9.26 14.10
N PRO A 140 -33.73 -10.13 14.99
CA PRO A 140 -34.04 -11.52 14.66
C PRO A 140 -34.99 -11.65 13.47
N GLY A 141 -34.59 -12.41 12.45
CA GLY A 141 -35.36 -12.66 11.24
C GLY A 141 -35.09 -11.69 10.09
N TYR A 142 -34.27 -10.66 10.32
CA TYR A 142 -33.87 -9.69 9.29
C TYR A 142 -32.41 -9.84 8.85
N GLU A 143 -31.61 -10.65 9.54
CA GLU A 143 -30.17 -10.76 9.32
C GLU A 143 -29.80 -11.15 7.89
N GLN A 144 -30.67 -11.92 7.24
CA GLN A 144 -30.48 -12.40 5.87
C GLN A 144 -31.47 -11.78 4.88
N ASN A 145 -32.23 -10.76 5.27
CA ASN A 145 -33.25 -10.16 4.42
C ASN A 145 -32.60 -9.44 3.22
N GLY A 146 -32.74 -10.04 2.03
CA GLY A 146 -32.09 -9.56 0.81
C GLY A 146 -32.54 -8.16 0.38
N GLU A 147 -33.81 -7.80 0.58
CA GLU A 147 -34.32 -6.47 0.20
C GLU A 147 -33.71 -5.36 1.06
N VAL A 148 -33.68 -5.56 2.38
CA VAL A 148 -33.08 -4.61 3.33
C VAL A 148 -31.58 -4.44 3.06
N ARG A 149 -30.88 -5.54 2.75
CA ARG A 149 -29.47 -5.50 2.35
C ARG A 149 -29.26 -4.77 1.03
N SER A 150 -30.08 -5.01 0.02
CA SER A 150 -30.03 -4.28 -1.26
C SER A 150 -30.21 -2.77 -1.06
N GLN A 151 -31.15 -2.35 -0.21
CA GLN A 151 -31.37 -0.93 0.09
C GLN A 151 -30.17 -0.31 0.82
N ARG A 152 -29.59 -1.03 1.79
CA ARG A 152 -28.41 -0.55 2.51
C ARG A 152 -27.20 -0.48 1.59
N ALA A 153 -26.99 -1.50 0.76
CA ALA A 153 -25.93 -1.55 -0.24
C ALA A 153 -25.99 -0.37 -1.20
N LEU A 154 -27.19 0.02 -1.65
CA LEU A 154 -27.38 1.18 -2.51
C LEU A 154 -26.95 2.48 -1.82
N LEU A 155 -27.34 2.69 -0.56
CA LEU A 155 -26.91 3.86 0.21
C LEU A 155 -25.40 3.86 0.46
N LEU A 156 -24.83 2.70 0.78
CA LEU A 156 -23.39 2.51 0.96
C LEU A 156 -22.66 2.83 -0.35
N PHE A 157 -23.17 2.41 -1.49
CA PHE A 157 -22.65 2.73 -2.82
C PHE A 157 -22.67 4.25 -3.09
N TYR A 158 -23.78 4.94 -2.79
CA TYR A 158 -23.85 6.41 -2.91
C TYR A 158 -22.91 7.16 -1.97
N GLU A 159 -22.59 6.56 -0.82
CA GLU A 159 -21.57 7.04 0.10
C GLU A 159 -20.15 6.59 -0.29
N GLY A 160 -19.97 5.88 -1.40
CA GLY A 160 -18.65 5.37 -1.84
C GLY A 160 -18.09 4.23 -1.00
N ARG A 161 -18.87 3.64 -0.09
CA ARG A 161 -18.51 2.48 0.76
C ARG A 161 -18.69 1.18 -0.03
N LEU A 162 -17.94 1.04 -1.12
CA LEU A 162 -18.10 -0.03 -2.10
C LEU A 162 -17.93 -1.43 -1.52
N VAL A 163 -16.95 -1.64 -0.63
CA VAL A 163 -16.69 -2.96 -0.04
C VAL A 163 -17.89 -3.46 0.75
N GLU A 164 -18.48 -2.59 1.58
CA GLU A 164 -19.67 -2.93 2.37
C GLU A 164 -20.90 -3.12 1.48
N ALA A 165 -21.03 -2.31 0.43
CA ALA A 165 -22.09 -2.47 -0.56
C ALA A 165 -22.01 -3.82 -1.29
N VAL A 166 -20.80 -4.25 -1.67
CA VAL A 166 -20.56 -5.57 -2.29
C VAL A 166 -20.97 -6.69 -1.33
N ALA A 167 -20.54 -6.62 -0.07
CA ALA A 167 -20.86 -7.63 0.93
C ALA A 167 -22.37 -7.77 1.19
N ASP A 168 -23.12 -6.66 1.20
CA ASP A 168 -24.57 -6.71 1.32
C ASP A 168 -25.23 -7.37 0.10
N TYR A 169 -24.76 -7.05 -1.11
CA TYR A 169 -25.30 -7.66 -2.33
C TYR A 169 -24.94 -9.14 -2.48
N ASP A 170 -23.79 -9.58 -1.99
CA ASP A 170 -23.45 -11.01 -1.94
C ASP A 170 -24.54 -11.81 -1.20
N ILE A 171 -24.92 -11.33 -0.02
CA ILE A 171 -25.96 -11.96 0.78
C ILE A 171 -27.35 -11.79 0.13
N ALA A 172 -27.65 -10.60 -0.41
CA ALA A 172 -28.94 -10.33 -1.04
C ALA A 172 -29.21 -11.22 -2.26
N LEU A 173 -28.16 -11.63 -2.99
CA LEU A 173 -28.28 -12.51 -4.15
C LEU A 173 -28.53 -13.98 -3.78
N GLU A 174 -28.26 -14.40 -2.54
CA GLU A 174 -28.51 -15.78 -2.07
C GLU A 174 -30.03 -16.07 -1.91
N GLN A 175 -30.85 -15.03 -1.72
CA GLN A 175 -32.28 -15.17 -1.44
C GLN A 175 -33.16 -14.75 -2.63
N ASN A 176 -33.45 -15.68 -3.55
CA ASN A 176 -34.37 -15.50 -4.70
C ASN A 176 -34.50 -14.02 -5.15
N PRO A 177 -33.40 -13.43 -5.65
CA PRO A 177 -33.30 -11.99 -5.76
C PRO A 177 -34.28 -11.44 -6.79
N THR A 178 -34.83 -10.26 -6.50
CA THR A 178 -35.62 -9.50 -7.47
C THR A 178 -34.71 -9.00 -8.61
N TRP A 179 -35.29 -8.69 -9.77
CA TRP A 179 -34.53 -8.08 -10.86
C TRP A 179 -33.91 -6.73 -10.46
N ALA A 180 -34.57 -5.97 -9.57
CA ALA A 180 -34.03 -4.74 -8.99
C ALA A 180 -32.78 -5.01 -8.12
N THR A 181 -32.82 -6.06 -7.31
CA THR A 181 -31.65 -6.51 -6.53
C THR A 181 -30.51 -6.95 -7.44
N GLN A 182 -30.82 -7.76 -8.47
CA GLN A 182 -29.78 -8.25 -9.39
C GLN A 182 -29.12 -7.12 -10.19
N VAL A 183 -29.88 -6.18 -10.73
CA VAL A 183 -29.31 -5.07 -11.51
C VAL A 183 -28.56 -4.09 -10.61
N GLY A 184 -29.03 -3.85 -9.38
CA GLY A 184 -28.31 -3.08 -8.37
C GLY A 184 -26.97 -3.73 -8.00
N ALA A 185 -26.97 -5.04 -7.75
CA ALA A 185 -25.76 -5.81 -7.52
C ALA A 185 -24.81 -5.76 -8.72
N ALA A 186 -25.34 -5.92 -9.95
CA ALA A 186 -24.54 -5.85 -11.18
C ALA A 186 -23.80 -4.52 -11.31
N GLN A 187 -24.46 -3.40 -10.99
CA GLN A 187 -23.84 -2.07 -10.99
C GLN A 187 -22.78 -1.93 -9.90
N VAL A 188 -23.09 -2.34 -8.66
CA VAL A 188 -22.12 -2.25 -7.56
C VAL A 188 -20.91 -3.14 -7.82
N PHE A 189 -21.11 -4.33 -8.37
CA PHE A 189 -20.01 -5.23 -8.76
C PHE A 189 -19.18 -4.65 -9.91
N ALA A 190 -19.78 -3.92 -10.86
CA ALA A 190 -19.04 -3.25 -11.93
C ALA A 190 -17.97 -2.32 -11.36
N TYR A 191 -18.35 -1.44 -10.42
CA TYR A 191 -17.46 -0.45 -9.83
C TYR A 191 -16.66 -0.97 -8.63
N GLY A 192 -17.16 -1.98 -7.93
CA GLY A 192 -16.53 -2.66 -6.80
C GLY A 192 -15.42 -3.64 -7.17
N GLY A 193 -15.11 -3.79 -8.46
CA GLY A 193 -14.00 -4.61 -8.96
C GLY A 193 -14.37 -6.03 -9.36
N ARG A 194 -15.62 -6.47 -9.17
CA ARG A 194 -16.13 -7.80 -9.53
C ARG A 194 -16.76 -7.78 -10.93
N SER A 195 -15.98 -7.36 -11.92
CA SER A 195 -16.49 -7.10 -13.28
C SER A 195 -17.01 -8.35 -14.00
N ALA A 196 -16.51 -9.56 -13.69
CA ALA A 196 -17.00 -10.80 -14.31
C ALA A 196 -18.43 -11.10 -13.88
N GLN A 197 -18.68 -11.11 -12.57
CA GLN A 197 -20.01 -11.33 -12.01
C GLN A 197 -20.99 -10.21 -12.38
N SER A 198 -20.48 -8.97 -12.50
CA SER A 198 -21.27 -7.86 -13.04
C SER A 198 -21.79 -8.15 -14.45
N VAL A 199 -20.92 -8.61 -15.36
CA VAL A 199 -21.30 -8.98 -16.74
C VAL A 199 -22.33 -10.10 -16.72
N GLU A 200 -22.12 -11.17 -15.95
CA GLU A 200 -23.07 -12.29 -15.83
C GLU A 200 -24.46 -11.85 -15.37
N LEU A 201 -24.53 -10.97 -14.35
CA LEU A 201 -25.80 -10.45 -13.84
C LEU A 201 -26.51 -9.57 -14.89
N PHE A 202 -25.78 -8.71 -15.60
CA PHE A 202 -26.38 -7.91 -16.69
C PHE A 202 -26.85 -8.79 -17.85
N GLU A 203 -26.10 -9.80 -18.25
CA GLU A 203 -26.51 -10.74 -19.29
C GLU A 203 -27.76 -11.52 -18.89
N SER A 204 -27.82 -12.01 -17.64
CA SER A 204 -29.03 -12.64 -17.07
C SER A 204 -30.23 -11.70 -17.12
N TYR A 205 -30.07 -10.45 -16.69
CA TYR A 205 -31.11 -9.42 -16.71
C TYR A 205 -31.65 -9.17 -18.13
N ILE A 206 -30.75 -9.01 -19.11
CA ILE A 206 -31.12 -8.78 -20.52
C ILE A 206 -31.78 -10.03 -21.13
N ASN A 207 -31.25 -11.23 -20.87
CA ASN A 207 -31.79 -12.49 -21.38
C ASN A 207 -33.19 -12.79 -20.84
N ALA A 208 -33.51 -12.29 -19.64
CA ALA A 208 -34.86 -12.32 -19.08
C ALA A 208 -35.83 -11.30 -19.71
N GLY A 209 -35.39 -10.55 -20.72
CA GLY A 209 -36.19 -9.57 -21.45
C GLY A 209 -36.29 -8.21 -20.78
N GLN A 210 -35.51 -7.95 -19.72
CA GLN A 210 -35.44 -6.63 -19.09
C GLN A 210 -34.69 -5.66 -20.00
N ARG A 211 -34.99 -4.36 -19.87
CA ARG A 211 -34.35 -3.31 -20.66
C ARG A 211 -33.40 -2.52 -19.77
N LEU A 212 -32.20 -2.29 -20.27
CA LEU A 212 -31.23 -1.45 -19.58
C LEU A 212 -31.69 0.01 -19.58
N THR A 213 -31.46 0.69 -18.47
CA THR A 213 -31.41 2.16 -18.42
C THR A 213 -30.04 2.66 -18.91
N VAL A 214 -29.90 3.97 -19.14
CA VAL A 214 -28.61 4.58 -19.54
C VAL A 214 -27.54 4.29 -18.50
N PHE A 215 -27.85 4.45 -17.21
CA PHE A 215 -26.92 4.19 -16.10
C PHE A 215 -26.50 2.72 -16.02
N GLU A 216 -27.44 1.80 -16.24
CA GLU A 216 -27.15 0.35 -16.30
C GLU A 216 -26.26 0.02 -17.50
N ALA A 217 -26.52 0.62 -18.66
CA ALA A 217 -25.69 0.46 -19.85
C ALA A 217 -24.26 0.98 -19.66
N GLN A 218 -24.08 2.07 -18.92
CA GLN A 218 -22.76 2.60 -18.56
C GLN A 218 -21.99 1.66 -17.62
N ALA A 219 -22.64 1.19 -16.55
CA ALA A 219 -22.04 0.24 -15.62
C ALA A 219 -21.70 -1.09 -16.32
N TYR A 220 -22.59 -1.58 -17.19
CA TYR A 220 -22.37 -2.79 -17.97
C TYR A 220 -21.21 -2.63 -18.95
N SER A 221 -21.19 -1.52 -19.71
CA SER A 221 -20.09 -1.16 -20.61
C SER A 221 -18.75 -1.05 -19.86
N PHE A 222 -18.75 -0.49 -18.65
CA PHE A 222 -17.57 -0.45 -17.79
C PHE A 222 -17.07 -1.84 -17.42
N ALA A 223 -17.96 -2.74 -16.99
CA ALA A 223 -17.62 -4.11 -16.65
C ALA A 223 -17.09 -4.89 -17.88
N LEU A 224 -17.72 -4.73 -19.05
CA LEU A 224 -17.29 -5.34 -20.30
C LEU A 224 -15.87 -4.92 -20.72
N ARG A 225 -15.52 -3.63 -20.61
CA ARG A 225 -14.14 -3.16 -20.89
C ARG A 225 -13.11 -3.81 -19.97
N ARG A 226 -13.46 -4.03 -18.70
CA ARG A 226 -12.57 -4.70 -17.73
C ARG A 226 -12.44 -6.20 -17.97
N GLN A 227 -13.42 -6.81 -18.65
CA GLN A 227 -13.39 -8.21 -19.08
C GLN A 227 -12.83 -8.37 -20.51
N ASP A 228 -12.07 -7.39 -20.99
CA ASP A 228 -11.47 -7.36 -22.33
C ASP A 228 -12.48 -7.59 -23.47
N ASN A 229 -13.71 -7.11 -23.28
CA ASN A 229 -14.78 -7.15 -24.28
C ASN A 229 -15.26 -5.75 -24.69
N PRO A 230 -14.37 -4.89 -25.20
CA PRO A 230 -14.70 -3.51 -25.54
C PRO A 230 -15.64 -3.39 -26.75
N GLY A 231 -15.66 -4.37 -27.65
CA GLY A 231 -16.58 -4.37 -28.81
C GLY A 231 -18.05 -4.44 -28.40
N GLN A 232 -18.39 -5.30 -27.43
CA GLN A 232 -19.75 -5.34 -26.88
C GLN A 232 -20.05 -4.06 -26.08
N ALA A 233 -19.07 -3.51 -25.36
CA ALA A 233 -19.21 -2.25 -24.62
C ALA A 233 -19.59 -1.08 -25.55
N ILE A 234 -18.98 -1.03 -26.75
CA ILE A 234 -19.31 -0.08 -27.83
C ILE A 234 -20.74 -0.30 -28.31
N ALA A 235 -21.13 -1.54 -28.61
CA ALA A 235 -22.47 -1.86 -29.11
C ALA A 235 -23.57 -1.47 -28.11
N VAL A 236 -23.38 -1.78 -26.82
CA VAL A 236 -24.31 -1.41 -25.74
C VAL A 236 -24.50 0.11 -25.67
N LEU A 237 -23.41 0.89 -25.63
CA LEU A 237 -23.52 2.35 -25.51
C LEU A 237 -24.06 3.02 -26.78
N THR A 238 -23.72 2.49 -27.96
CA THR A 238 -24.19 3.04 -29.25
C THR A 238 -25.72 3.00 -29.34
N ALA A 239 -26.37 2.00 -28.73
CA ALA A 239 -27.83 1.88 -28.71
C ALA A 239 -28.54 3.01 -27.92
N PHE A 240 -27.81 3.76 -27.09
CA PHE A 240 -28.34 4.88 -26.29
C PHE A 240 -27.99 6.27 -26.87
N LEU A 241 -27.30 6.34 -28.01
CA LEU A 241 -27.07 7.61 -28.69
C LEU A 241 -28.37 8.12 -29.33
N ASP A 242 -28.78 9.32 -28.93
CA ASP A 242 -29.95 10.01 -29.47
C ASP A 242 -29.59 11.46 -29.82
N ALA A 243 -29.75 11.83 -31.08
CA ALA A 243 -29.49 13.19 -31.57
C ALA A 243 -30.40 14.25 -30.91
N ASN A 244 -31.56 13.84 -30.39
CA ASN A 244 -32.50 14.70 -29.68
C ASN A 244 -32.51 14.48 -28.16
N GLY A 245 -31.60 13.63 -27.65
CA GLY A 245 -31.50 13.33 -26.22
C GLY A 245 -30.99 14.52 -25.39
N ASP A 246 -31.08 14.40 -24.06
CA ASP A 246 -30.55 15.43 -23.15
C ASP A 246 -29.04 15.68 -23.42
N PRO A 247 -28.59 16.92 -23.65
CA PRO A 247 -27.19 17.19 -23.99
C PRO A 247 -26.17 16.73 -22.95
N THR A 248 -26.54 16.71 -21.67
CA THR A 248 -25.66 16.29 -20.57
C THR A 248 -25.54 14.77 -20.54
N GLU A 249 -26.68 14.08 -20.62
CA GLU A 249 -26.72 12.61 -20.71
C GLU A 249 -25.97 12.11 -21.96
N GLN A 250 -26.22 12.72 -23.12
CA GLN A 250 -25.56 12.38 -24.38
C GLN A 250 -24.06 12.67 -24.35
N ALA A 251 -23.61 13.73 -23.66
CA ALA A 251 -22.18 13.98 -23.45
C ALA A 251 -21.54 12.84 -22.64
N GLN A 252 -22.22 12.34 -21.61
CA GLN A 252 -21.71 11.25 -20.78
C GLN A 252 -21.64 9.92 -21.56
N ILE A 253 -22.68 9.58 -22.34
CA ILE A 253 -22.68 8.38 -23.20
C ILE A 253 -21.53 8.45 -24.20
N LYS A 254 -21.33 9.59 -24.86
CA LYS A 254 -20.21 9.81 -25.80
C LYS A 254 -18.85 9.68 -25.12
N ALA A 255 -18.70 10.17 -23.89
CA ALA A 255 -17.48 10.04 -23.10
C ALA A 255 -17.15 8.57 -22.77
N ASP A 256 -18.14 7.80 -22.32
CA ASP A 256 -17.96 6.37 -22.03
C ASP A 256 -17.70 5.57 -23.30
N LEU A 257 -18.33 5.95 -24.41
CA LEU A 257 -18.09 5.36 -25.72
C LEU A 257 -16.69 5.65 -26.24
N ALA A 258 -16.18 6.88 -26.08
CA ALA A 258 -14.80 7.22 -26.41
C ALA A 258 -13.77 6.41 -25.61
N THR A 259 -14.05 6.17 -24.33
CA THR A 259 -13.24 5.29 -23.48
C THR A 259 -13.29 3.84 -23.98
N SER A 260 -14.46 3.38 -24.47
CA SER A 260 -14.63 2.05 -25.07
C SER A 260 -13.89 1.91 -26.40
N TYR A 261 -13.88 2.94 -27.24
CA TYR A 261 -13.05 2.97 -28.45
C TYR A 261 -11.56 2.87 -28.11
N ALA A 262 -11.07 3.58 -27.08
CA ALA A 262 -9.68 3.42 -26.64
C ALA A 262 -9.38 2.00 -26.17
N ALA A 263 -10.28 1.38 -25.40
CA ALA A 263 -10.16 -0.04 -25.01
C ALA A 263 -10.14 -0.99 -26.21
N ASN A 264 -10.88 -0.66 -27.28
CA ASN A 264 -10.88 -1.40 -28.54
C ASN A 264 -9.68 -1.06 -29.47
N ARG A 265 -8.68 -0.32 -28.98
CA ARG A 265 -7.51 0.16 -29.74
C ARG A 265 -7.84 1.14 -30.88
N GLU A 266 -8.99 1.80 -30.81
CA GLU A 266 -9.52 2.77 -31.77
C GLU A 266 -9.51 4.20 -31.19
N TYR A 267 -8.42 4.58 -30.51
CA TYR A 267 -8.36 5.82 -29.72
C TYR A 267 -8.61 7.09 -30.54
N GLU A 268 -8.24 7.14 -31.83
CA GLU A 268 -8.53 8.27 -32.72
C GLU A 268 -10.04 8.52 -32.89
N GLN A 269 -10.83 7.45 -32.99
CA GLN A 269 -12.30 7.56 -33.05
C GLN A 269 -12.85 8.10 -31.74
N GLY A 270 -12.31 7.63 -30.61
CA GLY A 270 -12.65 8.15 -29.29
C GLY A 270 -12.34 9.64 -29.16
N LEU A 271 -11.15 10.08 -29.58
CA LEU A 271 -10.75 11.48 -29.56
C LEU A 271 -11.67 12.35 -30.41
N ALA A 272 -11.99 11.92 -31.64
CA ALA A 272 -12.90 12.63 -32.53
C ALA A 272 -14.32 12.75 -31.94
N LEU A 273 -14.79 11.70 -31.26
CA LEU A 273 -16.08 11.73 -30.59
C LEU A 273 -16.11 12.74 -29.43
N LEU A 274 -15.03 12.81 -28.64
CA LEU A 274 -14.91 13.79 -27.54
C LEU A 274 -14.88 15.23 -28.06
N ASP A 275 -14.31 15.47 -29.24
CA ASP A 275 -14.31 16.80 -29.89
C ASP A 275 -15.72 17.28 -30.27
N THR A 276 -16.72 16.39 -30.28
CA THR A 276 -18.13 16.76 -30.50
C THR A 276 -18.86 17.23 -29.24
N ILE A 277 -18.28 17.03 -28.05
CA ILE A 277 -18.90 17.39 -26.77
C ILE A 277 -18.65 18.88 -26.50
N GLN A 278 -19.72 19.65 -26.34
CA GLN A 278 -19.65 21.09 -26.06
C GLN A 278 -20.16 21.41 -24.66
N GLY A 279 -19.56 22.40 -24.00
CA GLY A 279 -20.02 22.91 -22.70
C GLY A 279 -19.82 21.97 -21.50
N GLN A 280 -19.21 20.80 -21.69
CA GLN A 280 -19.01 19.78 -20.64
C GLN A 280 -17.51 19.43 -20.46
N PRO A 281 -16.65 20.39 -20.07
CA PRO A 281 -15.20 20.20 -20.06
C PRO A 281 -14.74 19.13 -19.05
N LEU A 282 -15.44 18.97 -17.92
CA LEU A 282 -15.11 17.96 -16.92
C LEU A 282 -15.41 16.55 -17.43
N VAL A 283 -16.51 16.36 -18.15
CA VAL A 283 -16.88 15.08 -18.79
C VAL A 283 -15.79 14.67 -19.79
N VAL A 284 -15.36 15.61 -20.63
CA VAL A 284 -14.27 15.38 -21.60
C VAL A 284 -12.95 15.06 -20.89
N ALA A 285 -12.59 15.80 -19.84
CA ALA A 285 -11.36 15.56 -19.08
C ALA A 285 -11.35 14.17 -18.43
N ARG A 286 -12.48 13.74 -17.83
CA ARG A 286 -12.65 12.41 -17.25
C ARG A 286 -12.51 11.31 -18.31
N ALA A 287 -13.13 11.50 -19.48
CA ALA A 287 -13.04 10.53 -20.57
C ALA A 287 -11.61 10.39 -21.10
N LEU A 288 -10.91 11.50 -21.35
CA LEU A 288 -9.51 11.48 -21.80
C LEU A 288 -8.61 10.75 -20.80
N ARG A 289 -8.80 10.97 -19.50
CA ARG A 289 -8.10 10.21 -18.47
C ARG A 289 -8.50 8.74 -18.48
N GLY A 290 -9.78 8.43 -18.63
CA GLY A 290 -10.26 7.06 -18.82
C GLY A 290 -9.57 6.34 -19.97
N MET A 291 -9.38 7.02 -21.10
CA MET A 291 -8.68 6.48 -22.27
C MET A 291 -7.22 6.14 -21.96
N THR A 292 -6.53 6.91 -21.12
CA THR A 292 -5.12 6.61 -20.73
C THR A 292 -4.93 5.27 -20.03
N PHE A 293 -6.01 4.63 -19.53
CA PHE A 293 -5.92 3.27 -18.99
C PHE A 293 -5.76 2.19 -20.07
N TYR A 294 -6.12 2.48 -21.32
CA TYR A 294 -6.13 1.52 -22.42
C TYR A 294 -5.15 1.89 -23.55
N THR A 295 -4.50 3.05 -23.46
CA THR A 295 -3.51 3.48 -24.45
C THR A 295 -2.40 4.30 -23.82
N ASP A 296 -1.16 3.96 -24.15
CA ASP A 296 0.05 4.70 -23.77
C ASP A 296 0.41 5.82 -24.76
N THR A 297 -0.54 6.21 -25.64
CA THR A 297 -0.29 7.23 -26.65
C THR A 297 -0.06 8.60 -25.98
N PRO A 298 1.12 9.23 -26.16
CA PRO A 298 1.45 10.51 -25.51
C PRO A 298 0.44 11.63 -25.80
N VAL A 299 -0.20 11.59 -26.98
CA VAL A 299 -1.22 12.56 -27.40
C VAL A 299 -2.44 12.52 -26.47
N VAL A 300 -2.93 11.35 -26.08
CA VAL A 300 -4.10 11.20 -25.20
C VAL A 300 -3.78 11.75 -23.81
N GLN A 301 -2.59 11.44 -23.29
CA GLN A 301 -2.11 11.95 -22.01
C GLN A 301 -2.00 13.49 -22.01
N GLN A 302 -1.42 14.06 -23.06
CA GLN A 302 -1.29 15.52 -23.19
C GLN A 302 -2.65 16.20 -23.28
N ARG A 303 -3.60 15.64 -24.04
CA ARG A 303 -4.99 16.14 -24.10
C ARG A 303 -5.67 16.05 -22.73
N ALA A 304 -5.48 14.97 -21.97
CA ALA A 304 -6.03 14.83 -20.63
C ALA A 304 -5.50 15.92 -19.67
N ILE A 305 -4.17 16.15 -19.67
CA ILE A 305 -3.54 17.22 -18.87
C ILE A 305 -4.10 18.59 -19.25
N ALA A 306 -4.20 18.88 -20.55
CA ALA A 306 -4.72 20.15 -21.04
C ALA A 306 -6.19 20.35 -20.63
N ALA A 307 -7.02 19.31 -20.73
CA ALA A 307 -8.43 19.37 -20.36
C ALA A 307 -8.62 19.66 -18.86
N TYR A 308 -7.89 18.99 -17.97
CA TYR A 308 -7.98 19.29 -16.53
C TYR A 308 -7.44 20.68 -16.16
N LYS A 309 -6.39 21.17 -16.83
CA LYS A 309 -5.93 22.56 -16.65
C LYS A 309 -7.01 23.56 -17.08
N ALA A 310 -7.71 23.29 -18.18
CA ALA A 310 -8.82 24.12 -18.63
C ALA A 310 -9.98 24.14 -17.62
N VAL A 311 -10.31 22.98 -17.02
CA VAL A 311 -11.32 22.89 -15.93
C VAL A 311 -10.92 23.78 -14.75
N LEU A 312 -9.66 23.76 -14.31
CA LEU A 312 -9.17 24.62 -13.22
C LEU A 312 -9.23 26.11 -13.52
N SER A 313 -9.23 26.50 -14.80
CA SER A 313 -9.36 27.91 -15.22
C SER A 313 -10.80 28.37 -15.43
N SER A 314 -11.80 27.50 -15.20
CA SER A 314 -13.21 27.83 -15.42
C SER A 314 -13.76 28.80 -14.37
N SER A 315 -14.72 29.64 -14.79
CA SER A 315 -15.34 30.65 -13.93
C SER A 315 -16.31 30.10 -12.88
N SER A 316 -16.71 28.83 -13.01
CA SER A 316 -17.68 28.13 -12.16
C SER A 316 -17.04 27.00 -11.34
N LEU A 317 -15.76 27.16 -10.98
CA LEU A 317 -14.99 26.17 -10.25
C LEU A 317 -15.46 26.03 -8.79
N THR A 318 -15.99 24.85 -8.44
CA THR A 318 -16.27 24.48 -7.04
C THR A 318 -15.02 23.86 -6.39
N VAL A 319 -14.96 23.84 -5.05
CA VAL A 319 -13.87 23.18 -4.30
C VAL A 319 -13.74 21.70 -4.70
N GLY A 320 -14.87 20.99 -4.82
CA GLY A 320 -14.88 19.59 -5.21
C GLY A 320 -14.29 19.37 -6.60
N THR A 321 -14.71 20.17 -7.58
CA THR A 321 -14.15 20.09 -8.96
C THR A 321 -12.69 20.49 -9.02
N ALA A 322 -12.26 21.46 -8.22
CA ALA A 322 -10.85 21.87 -8.15
C ALA A 322 -9.98 20.76 -7.55
N ARG A 323 -10.43 20.12 -6.46
CA ARG A 323 -9.76 18.96 -5.86
C ARG A 323 -9.65 17.80 -6.83
N GLU A 324 -10.74 17.47 -7.52
CA GLU A 324 -10.75 16.39 -8.51
C GLU A 324 -9.73 16.65 -9.63
N ALA A 325 -9.77 17.84 -10.23
CA ALA A 325 -8.84 18.20 -11.30
C ALA A 325 -7.39 18.25 -10.82
N ALA A 326 -7.12 18.76 -9.61
CA ALA A 326 -5.80 18.74 -9.02
C ALA A 326 -5.31 17.30 -8.77
N ALA A 327 -6.14 16.44 -8.18
CA ALA A 327 -5.80 15.03 -7.95
C ALA A 327 -5.51 14.28 -9.27
N ALA A 328 -6.30 14.54 -10.32
CA ALA A 328 -6.08 13.97 -11.64
C ALA A 328 -4.80 14.47 -12.31
N LEU A 329 -4.44 15.74 -12.15
CA LEU A 329 -3.17 16.28 -12.65
C LEU A 329 -1.96 15.72 -11.89
N GLY A 330 -2.12 15.43 -10.60
CA GLY A 330 -1.06 14.91 -9.74
C GLY A 330 -0.54 13.54 -10.17
N SER A 331 -1.32 12.75 -10.92
CA SER A 331 -0.82 11.49 -11.48
C SER A 331 0.20 11.67 -12.60
N TYR A 332 0.35 12.89 -13.13
CA TYR A 332 1.31 13.20 -14.19
C TYR A 332 2.49 13.98 -13.62
N PRO A 333 3.74 13.47 -13.69
CA PRO A 333 4.93 14.14 -13.15
C PRO A 333 5.06 15.60 -13.60
N SER A 334 4.81 15.87 -14.89
CA SER A 334 4.87 17.22 -15.48
C SER A 334 3.84 18.22 -14.92
N SER A 335 2.84 17.74 -14.19
CA SER A 335 1.74 18.54 -13.64
C SER A 335 1.67 18.54 -12.11
N GLN A 336 2.59 17.87 -11.42
CA GLN A 336 2.64 17.88 -9.96
C GLN A 336 2.86 19.28 -9.34
N PRO A 337 3.70 20.17 -9.90
CA PRO A 337 3.81 21.54 -9.39
C PRO A 337 2.51 22.33 -9.49
N THR A 338 1.76 22.16 -10.59
CA THR A 338 0.41 22.76 -10.75
C THR A 338 -0.55 22.19 -9.71
N THR A 339 -0.47 20.89 -9.43
CA THR A 339 -1.29 20.22 -8.43
C THR A 339 -1.08 20.82 -7.03
N LEU A 340 0.18 20.96 -6.61
CA LEU A 340 0.51 21.59 -5.32
C LEU A 340 0.06 23.06 -5.28
N ALA A 341 0.24 23.82 -6.35
CA ALA A 341 -0.22 25.21 -6.42
C ALA A 341 -1.74 25.33 -6.23
N THR A 342 -2.52 24.45 -6.86
CA THR A 342 -3.98 24.41 -6.68
C THR A 342 -4.36 24.06 -5.25
N TYR A 343 -3.73 23.06 -4.62
CA TYR A 343 -4.01 22.72 -3.22
C TYR A 343 -3.67 23.87 -2.26
N ARG A 344 -2.54 24.57 -2.47
CA ARG A 344 -2.19 25.78 -1.69
C ARG A 344 -3.24 26.88 -1.84
N GLN A 345 -3.70 27.13 -3.07
CA GLN A 345 -4.75 28.11 -3.33
C GLN A 345 -6.04 27.73 -2.59
N LEU A 346 -6.47 26.47 -2.69
CA LEU A 346 -7.67 26.00 -1.98
C LEU A 346 -7.49 26.11 -0.46
N ALA A 347 -6.35 25.69 0.10
CA ALA A 347 -6.09 25.78 1.54
C ALA A 347 -6.11 27.24 2.04
N ALA A 348 -5.59 28.19 1.25
CA ALA A 348 -5.65 29.61 1.58
C ALA A 348 -7.08 30.18 1.51
N GLN A 349 -7.91 29.64 0.61
CA GLN A 349 -9.28 30.10 0.41
C GLN A 349 -10.26 29.49 1.41
N TYR A 350 -9.96 28.30 1.94
CA TYR A 350 -10.76 27.54 2.90
C TYR A 350 -9.89 27.10 4.10
N PRO A 351 -9.46 28.05 4.95
CA PRO A 351 -8.52 27.77 6.04
C PRO A 351 -9.08 26.82 7.12
N ASP A 352 -10.41 26.73 7.24
CA ASP A 352 -11.09 25.84 8.20
C ASP A 352 -11.19 24.38 7.69
N ASP A 353 -10.88 24.12 6.42
CA ASP A 353 -10.88 22.77 5.88
C ASP A 353 -9.52 22.09 6.09
N VAL A 354 -9.41 21.41 7.22
CA VAL A 354 -8.21 20.68 7.68
C VAL A 354 -7.71 19.69 6.62
N SER A 355 -8.61 19.10 5.82
CA SER A 355 -8.20 18.13 4.80
C SER A 355 -7.33 18.75 3.70
N LEU A 356 -7.52 20.03 3.36
CA LEU A 356 -6.68 20.75 2.40
C LEU A 356 -5.28 21.01 2.96
N TYR A 357 -5.18 21.30 4.25
CA TYR A 357 -3.88 21.48 4.92
C TYR A 357 -3.06 20.19 4.90
N VAL A 358 -3.70 19.05 5.22
CA VAL A 358 -3.07 17.72 5.16
C VAL A 358 -2.66 17.38 3.72
N GLN A 359 -3.57 17.55 2.76
CA GLN A 359 -3.28 17.31 1.33
C GLN A 359 -2.10 18.13 0.82
N THR A 360 -2.06 19.42 1.18
CA THR A 360 -0.97 20.33 0.81
C THR A 360 0.35 19.85 1.40
N SER A 361 0.39 19.55 2.70
CA SER A 361 1.61 19.11 3.38
C SER A 361 2.16 17.80 2.81
N ILE A 362 1.28 16.85 2.45
CA ILE A 362 1.68 15.59 1.82
C ILE A 362 2.24 15.84 0.40
N TRP A 363 1.64 16.73 -0.39
CA TRP A 363 2.19 17.11 -1.70
C TRP A 363 3.54 17.83 -1.59
N GLU A 364 3.72 18.71 -0.60
CA GLU A 364 5.00 19.34 -0.31
C GLU A 364 6.07 18.29 0.03
N ARG A 365 5.72 17.26 0.81
CA ARG A 365 6.62 16.15 1.11
C ARG A 365 6.96 15.33 -0.14
N GLN A 366 5.98 15.02 -0.98
CA GLN A 366 6.18 14.24 -2.21
C GLN A 366 7.07 14.98 -3.22
N LEU A 367 6.97 16.30 -3.27
CA LEU A 367 7.82 17.17 -4.11
C LEU A 367 9.13 17.59 -3.43
N ALA A 368 9.50 16.94 -2.31
CA ALA A 368 10.71 17.20 -1.54
C ALA A 368 10.89 18.67 -1.11
N GLN A 369 9.80 19.42 -0.92
CA GLN A 369 9.83 20.80 -0.42
C GLN A 369 9.92 20.89 1.10
N ILE A 370 9.49 19.83 1.80
CA ILE A 370 9.61 19.69 3.25
C ILE A 370 10.19 18.33 3.60
N SER A 371 10.84 18.25 4.77
CA SER A 371 11.39 16.99 5.29
C SER A 371 10.29 16.07 5.84
N ALA A 372 10.61 14.78 6.03
CA ALA A 372 9.70 13.86 6.73
C ALA A 372 9.42 14.32 8.17
N GLN A 373 10.44 14.81 8.88
CA GLN A 373 10.29 15.33 10.24
C GLN A 373 9.34 16.53 10.31
N GLU A 374 9.46 17.46 9.35
CA GLU A 374 8.57 18.62 9.28
C GLU A 374 7.12 18.19 8.97
N LEU A 375 6.93 17.23 8.04
CA LEU A 375 5.61 16.67 7.79
C LEU A 375 5.01 16.09 9.06
N ARG A 376 5.79 15.32 9.84
CA ARG A 376 5.31 14.72 11.10
C ARG A 376 4.87 15.78 12.11
N GLN A 377 5.67 16.81 12.31
CA GLN A 377 5.33 17.92 13.20
C GLN A 377 4.00 18.58 12.78
N ARG A 378 3.81 18.79 11.48
CA ARG A 378 2.57 19.37 10.95
C ARG A 378 1.37 18.45 11.16
N LEU A 379 1.48 17.17 10.80
CA LEU A 379 0.36 16.22 10.87
C LEU A 379 -0.02 15.88 12.33
N LEU A 380 0.95 15.69 13.23
CA LEU A 380 0.67 15.41 14.64
C LEU A 380 0.10 16.62 15.40
N ALA A 381 0.19 17.83 14.84
CA ALA A 381 -0.44 19.03 15.40
C ALA A 381 -1.88 19.25 14.89
N VAL A 382 -2.36 18.41 13.96
CA VAL A 382 -3.71 18.54 13.39
C VAL A 382 -4.76 17.95 14.33
N ASN A 383 -5.78 18.74 14.65
CA ASN A 383 -7.01 18.21 15.23
C ASN A 383 -7.86 17.57 14.12
N LEU A 384 -8.20 16.28 14.27
CA LEU A 384 -9.00 15.57 13.29
C LEU A 384 -10.40 16.21 13.15
N PRO A 385 -10.88 16.44 11.91
CA PRO A 385 -12.19 17.07 11.70
C PRO A 385 -13.33 16.11 12.07
N GLU A 386 -14.41 16.61 12.65
CA GLU A 386 -15.63 15.81 12.87
C GLU A 386 -16.38 15.51 11.55
N ASN A 387 -16.11 16.31 10.50
CA ASN A 387 -16.75 16.16 9.19
C ASN A 387 -16.27 14.87 8.49
N PRO A 388 -17.16 13.90 8.22
CA PRO A 388 -16.78 12.61 7.62
C PRO A 388 -16.15 12.74 6.23
N ILE A 389 -16.53 13.75 5.44
CA ILE A 389 -15.98 13.99 4.10
C ILE A 389 -14.53 14.47 4.22
N GLN A 390 -14.25 15.41 5.13
CA GLN A 390 -12.88 15.88 5.36
C GLN A 390 -11.98 14.76 5.88
N LEU A 391 -12.48 13.93 6.81
CA LEU A 391 -11.75 12.75 7.30
C LEU A 391 -11.38 11.78 6.19
N ARG A 392 -12.29 11.49 5.25
CA ARG A 392 -11.97 10.66 4.08
C ARG A 392 -10.87 11.27 3.21
N TYR A 393 -10.87 12.60 3.03
CA TYR A 393 -9.79 13.27 2.32
C TYR A 393 -8.45 13.19 3.06
N VAL A 394 -8.45 13.28 4.39
CA VAL A 394 -7.25 13.05 5.23
C VAL A 394 -6.76 11.60 5.06
N ALA A 395 -7.64 10.63 5.27
CA ALA A 395 -7.34 9.20 5.16
C ALA A 395 -6.80 8.82 3.77
N SER A 396 -7.48 9.23 2.69
CA SER A 396 -7.02 8.97 1.32
C SER A 396 -5.67 9.63 1.00
N SER A 397 -5.33 10.73 1.67
CA SER A 397 -4.06 11.42 1.47
C SER A 397 -2.93 10.73 2.22
N LEU A 398 -3.17 10.28 3.45
CA LEU A 398 -2.25 9.42 4.20
C LEU A 398 -1.98 8.12 3.44
N ALA A 399 -3.02 7.50 2.87
CA ALA A 399 -2.86 6.30 2.07
C ALA A 399 -1.96 6.50 0.83
N ARG A 400 -1.85 7.75 0.35
CA ARG A 400 -0.98 8.17 -0.75
C ARG A 400 0.43 8.59 -0.32
N LEU A 401 0.73 8.66 0.97
CA LEU A 401 2.08 8.94 1.46
C LEU A 401 2.98 7.75 1.11
N ASP A 402 4.01 7.99 0.31
CA ASP A 402 4.96 6.97 -0.15
C ASP A 402 6.40 7.51 0.02
N PRO A 403 7.26 6.85 0.82
CA PRO A 403 6.94 5.70 1.66
C PRO A 403 5.99 6.06 2.82
N PRO A 404 5.23 5.09 3.36
CA PRO A 404 4.49 5.30 4.60
C PRO A 404 5.45 5.63 5.75
N ASP A 405 5.04 6.51 6.67
CA ASP A 405 5.88 6.93 7.80
C ASP A 405 5.49 6.20 9.07
N ALA A 406 6.41 5.40 9.60
CA ALA A 406 6.22 4.61 10.80
C ALA A 406 6.04 5.44 12.08
N GLU A 407 6.53 6.68 12.11
CA GLU A 407 6.32 7.58 13.26
C GLU A 407 4.92 8.20 13.26
N LEU A 408 4.11 7.97 12.22
CA LEU A 408 2.73 8.41 12.14
C LEU A 408 1.70 7.33 12.53
N ILE A 409 2.11 6.13 12.98
CA ILE A 409 1.17 5.03 13.31
C ILE A 409 -0.02 5.50 14.15
N THR A 410 0.21 6.28 15.22
CA THR A 410 -0.86 6.81 16.07
C THR A 410 -1.85 7.67 15.28
N PHE A 411 -1.36 8.55 14.40
CA PHE A 411 -2.22 9.37 13.55
C PHE A 411 -3.03 8.54 12.54
N TYR A 412 -2.44 7.47 11.99
CA TYR A 412 -3.18 6.53 11.12
C TYR A 412 -4.30 5.83 11.90
N GLN A 413 -4.02 5.37 13.13
CA GLN A 413 -4.99 4.72 14.00
C GLN A 413 -6.13 5.68 14.41
N GLU A 414 -5.82 6.92 14.77
CA GLU A 414 -6.81 7.95 15.11
C GLU A 414 -7.75 8.23 13.92
N VAL A 415 -7.22 8.33 12.71
CA VAL A 415 -8.03 8.52 11.50
C VAL A 415 -8.95 7.32 11.26
N LEU A 416 -8.43 6.09 11.39
CA LEU A 416 -9.23 4.87 11.22
C LEU A 416 -10.29 4.68 12.31
N ALA A 417 -10.04 5.17 13.53
CA ALA A 417 -11.02 5.13 14.61
C ALA A 417 -12.27 5.98 14.32
N VAL A 418 -12.12 7.05 13.53
CA VAL A 418 -13.24 7.93 13.16
C VAL A 418 -13.86 7.55 11.82
N THR A 419 -13.09 6.98 10.88
CA THR A 419 -13.61 6.54 9.58
C THR A 419 -13.12 5.15 9.18
N ALA A 420 -14.06 4.22 8.97
CA ALA A 420 -13.82 2.92 8.33
C ALA A 420 -13.76 3.01 6.79
N ALA A 421 -13.95 4.20 6.20
CA ALA A 421 -14.22 4.36 4.78
C ALA A 421 -12.99 4.33 3.84
N GLU A 422 -11.78 4.06 4.35
CA GLU A 422 -10.57 3.93 3.53
C GLU A 422 -9.82 2.63 3.87
N PRO A 423 -10.28 1.47 3.32
CA PRO A 423 -9.68 0.16 3.60
C PRO A 423 -8.18 0.13 3.34
N PHE A 424 -7.72 0.85 2.31
CA PHE A 424 -6.32 0.87 1.90
C PHE A 424 -5.39 1.50 2.95
N LEU A 425 -5.92 2.25 3.90
CA LEU A 425 -5.15 2.76 5.04
C LEU A 425 -4.75 1.63 6.00
N HIS A 426 -5.58 0.58 6.14
CA HIS A 426 -5.18 -0.65 6.85
C HIS A 426 -4.03 -1.35 6.15
N TYR A 427 -4.06 -1.46 4.82
CA TYR A 427 -2.92 -2.01 4.07
C TYR A 427 -1.62 -1.23 4.35
N ARG A 428 -1.67 0.11 4.39
CA ARG A 428 -0.51 0.95 4.74
C ARG A 428 -0.01 0.74 6.16
N LEU A 429 -0.90 0.65 7.15
CA LEU A 429 -0.52 0.29 8.52
C LEU A 429 0.11 -1.09 8.58
N GLY A 430 -0.48 -2.06 7.88
CA GLY A 430 0.09 -3.41 7.75
C GLY A 430 1.52 -3.36 7.21
N GLN A 431 1.79 -2.53 6.19
CA GLN A 431 3.14 -2.40 5.63
C GLN A 431 4.12 -1.83 6.65
N ILE A 432 3.69 -0.86 7.45
CA ILE A 432 4.51 -0.29 8.53
C ILE A 432 4.82 -1.37 9.58
N TYR A 433 3.82 -2.11 10.04
CA TYR A 433 4.01 -3.18 11.03
C TYR A 433 4.90 -4.31 10.50
N LEU A 434 4.73 -4.69 9.24
CA LEU A 434 5.58 -5.67 8.57
C LEU A 434 7.04 -5.21 8.52
N GLN A 435 7.29 -3.93 8.21
CA GLN A 435 8.63 -3.34 8.26
C GLN A 435 9.24 -3.33 9.67
N GLN A 436 8.42 -3.14 10.70
CA GLN A 436 8.81 -3.22 12.10
C GLN A 436 8.90 -4.66 12.64
N ASN A 437 8.73 -5.67 11.79
CA ASN A 437 8.68 -7.09 12.15
C ASN A 437 7.57 -7.44 13.17
N GLN A 438 6.51 -6.63 13.25
CA GLN A 438 5.33 -6.85 14.09
C GLN A 438 4.29 -7.65 13.30
N LEU A 439 4.57 -8.94 13.11
CA LEU A 439 3.86 -9.79 12.15
C LEU A 439 2.39 -10.03 12.50
N ASP A 440 2.06 -10.13 13.79
CA ASP A 440 0.67 -10.31 14.24
C ASP A 440 -0.19 -9.08 13.92
N LEU A 441 0.31 -7.88 14.21
CA LEU A 441 -0.36 -6.62 13.88
C LEU A 441 -0.46 -6.42 12.36
N ALA A 442 0.59 -6.78 11.62
CA ALA A 442 0.57 -6.76 10.16
C ALA A 442 -0.54 -7.65 9.59
N GLN A 443 -0.69 -8.86 10.13
CA GLN A 443 -1.71 -9.82 9.73
C GLN A 443 -3.13 -9.32 10.05
N GLU A 444 -3.34 -8.72 11.23
CA GLU A 444 -4.62 -8.13 11.63
C GLU A 444 -5.04 -7.02 10.66
N GLN A 445 -4.12 -6.11 10.32
CA GLN A 445 -4.43 -5.03 9.37
C GLN A 445 -4.71 -5.55 7.96
N LEU A 446 -4.03 -6.62 7.53
CA LEU A 446 -4.29 -7.23 6.24
C LEU A 446 -5.69 -7.88 6.19
N GLN A 447 -6.15 -8.48 7.29
CA GLN A 447 -7.52 -9.00 7.40
C GLN A 447 -8.56 -7.89 7.31
N LEU A 448 -8.30 -6.72 7.93
CA LEU A 448 -9.18 -5.55 7.87
C LEU A 448 -9.20 -4.90 6.47
N TYR A 449 -8.11 -4.99 5.71
CA TYR A 449 -8.07 -4.52 4.33
C TYR A 449 -9.00 -5.36 3.42
N ALA A 450 -9.03 -6.69 3.62
CA ALA A 450 -9.88 -7.64 2.88
C ALA A 450 -9.86 -7.51 1.35
N GLY A 451 -8.78 -6.96 0.77
CA GLY A 451 -8.61 -6.85 -0.68
C GLY A 451 -8.25 -8.18 -1.33
N ASP A 452 -8.74 -8.41 -2.54
CA ASP A 452 -8.40 -9.59 -3.37
C ASP A 452 -7.45 -9.20 -4.52
N ASP A 453 -6.55 -8.26 -4.27
CA ASP A 453 -5.61 -7.77 -5.28
C ASP A 453 -4.21 -8.41 -5.12
N PRO A 454 -3.42 -8.54 -6.22
CA PRO A 454 -2.14 -9.23 -6.18
C PRO A 454 -1.11 -8.66 -5.19
N ALA A 455 -1.30 -7.44 -4.70
CA ALA A 455 -0.40 -6.90 -3.68
C ALA A 455 -0.60 -7.52 -2.29
N VAL A 456 -1.78 -8.09 -2.01
CA VAL A 456 -2.02 -8.88 -0.80
C VAL A 456 -1.12 -10.12 -0.81
N LEU A 457 -0.99 -10.78 -1.97
CA LEU A 457 -0.06 -11.91 -2.12
C LEU A 457 1.40 -11.47 -1.96
N LEU A 458 1.81 -10.31 -2.49
CA LEU A 458 3.16 -9.76 -2.24
C LEU A 458 3.42 -9.53 -0.75
N PHE A 459 2.42 -9.00 -0.05
CA PHE A 459 2.49 -8.80 1.40
C PHE A 459 2.65 -10.13 2.14
N GLN A 460 1.83 -11.12 1.80
CA GLN A 460 1.88 -12.47 2.39
C GLN A 460 3.22 -13.16 2.12
N ALA A 461 3.77 -13.00 0.91
CA ALA A 461 5.08 -13.54 0.57
C ALA A 461 6.19 -12.94 1.44
N GLU A 462 6.17 -11.62 1.66
CA GLU A 462 7.15 -10.95 2.53
C GLU A 462 6.93 -11.29 4.01
N GLN A 463 5.69 -11.49 4.44
CA GLN A 463 5.37 -11.97 5.78
C GLN A 463 5.90 -13.38 6.01
N ALA A 464 5.65 -14.33 5.09
CA ALA A 464 6.21 -15.68 5.14
C ALA A 464 7.74 -15.66 5.18
N ARG A 465 8.37 -14.81 4.36
CA ARG A 465 9.83 -14.62 4.37
C ARG A 465 10.37 -14.18 5.74
N ARG A 466 9.67 -13.26 6.42
CA ARG A 466 10.04 -12.78 7.76
C ARG A 466 9.75 -13.78 8.88
N GLN A 467 8.84 -14.72 8.64
CA GLN A 467 8.57 -15.87 9.52
C GLN A 467 9.55 -17.03 9.28
N ASP A 468 10.54 -16.85 8.40
CA ASP A 468 11.48 -17.90 7.96
C ASP A 468 10.80 -19.06 7.20
N ASP A 469 9.55 -18.87 6.74
CA ASP A 469 8.86 -19.78 5.83
C ASP A 469 9.22 -19.44 4.38
N ILE A 470 10.48 -19.77 4.04
CA ILE A 470 11.08 -19.43 2.75
C ILE A 470 10.39 -20.16 1.59
N ASP A 471 9.95 -21.41 1.78
CA ASP A 471 9.30 -22.20 0.73
C ASP A 471 7.95 -21.61 0.33
N THR A 472 7.12 -21.24 1.31
CA THR A 472 5.85 -20.55 1.05
C THR A 472 6.08 -19.20 0.38
N SER A 473 7.08 -18.44 0.84
CA SER A 473 7.42 -17.14 0.23
C SER A 473 7.81 -17.27 -1.25
N ILE A 474 8.70 -18.22 -1.58
CA ILE A 474 9.10 -18.49 -2.97
C ILE A 474 7.90 -18.91 -3.82
N ALA A 475 7.04 -19.80 -3.31
CA ALA A 475 5.86 -20.28 -4.04
C ALA A 475 4.91 -19.12 -4.40
N ILE A 476 4.66 -18.20 -3.47
CA ILE A 476 3.79 -17.03 -3.72
C ILE A 476 4.45 -16.07 -4.72
N TYR A 477 5.75 -15.79 -4.62
CA TYR A 477 6.43 -14.95 -5.61
C TYR A 477 6.36 -15.57 -7.02
N GLN A 478 6.59 -16.88 -7.14
CA GLN A 478 6.48 -17.59 -8.42
C GLN A 478 5.05 -17.58 -8.96
N GLN A 479 4.03 -17.71 -8.09
CA GLN A 479 2.63 -17.58 -8.49
C GLN A 479 2.38 -16.21 -9.11
N LEU A 480 2.84 -15.14 -8.47
CA LEU A 480 2.67 -13.77 -8.95
C LEU A 480 3.41 -13.49 -10.27
N ILE A 481 4.61 -14.04 -10.44
CA ILE A 481 5.39 -13.90 -11.67
C ILE A 481 4.71 -14.61 -12.84
N ASN A 482 4.11 -15.78 -12.59
CA ASN A 482 3.49 -16.60 -13.62
C ASN A 482 2.02 -16.26 -13.90
N ASP A 483 1.39 -15.41 -13.08
CA ASP A 483 0.00 -15.00 -13.23
C ASP A 483 -0.13 -13.96 -14.36
N PRO A 484 -0.82 -14.29 -15.49
CA PRO A 484 -0.98 -13.38 -16.61
C PRO A 484 -1.82 -12.14 -16.29
N THR A 485 -2.54 -12.13 -15.16
CA THR A 485 -3.33 -10.98 -14.71
C THR A 485 -2.53 -10.00 -13.84
N SER A 486 -1.33 -10.41 -13.39
CA SER A 486 -0.44 -9.55 -12.61
C SER A 486 0.20 -8.47 -13.49
N ASN A 487 0.20 -7.23 -13.01
CA ASN A 487 0.82 -6.12 -13.72
C ASN A 487 2.35 -6.09 -13.52
N ASN A 488 3.07 -5.42 -14.42
CA ASN A 488 4.55 -5.36 -14.38
C ASN A 488 5.12 -4.86 -13.05
N GLU A 489 4.40 -3.98 -12.34
CA GLU A 489 4.81 -3.47 -11.03
C GLU A 489 4.76 -4.56 -9.95
N VAL A 490 3.68 -5.36 -9.92
CA VAL A 490 3.55 -6.53 -9.03
C VAL A 490 4.63 -7.56 -9.34
N VAL A 491 4.81 -7.89 -10.62
CA VAL A 491 5.83 -8.84 -11.07
C VAL A 491 7.23 -8.36 -10.69
N THR A 492 7.52 -7.08 -10.87
CA THR A 492 8.80 -6.48 -10.43
C THR A 492 9.01 -6.66 -8.94
N GLY A 493 7.98 -6.40 -8.11
CA GLY A 493 8.05 -6.61 -6.67
C GLY A 493 8.31 -8.08 -6.29
N ALA A 494 7.66 -9.02 -6.97
CA ALA A 494 7.85 -10.45 -6.74
C ALA A 494 9.26 -10.92 -7.14
N LEU A 495 9.75 -10.49 -8.31
CA LEU A 495 11.12 -10.76 -8.77
C LEU A 495 12.16 -10.22 -7.78
N GLN A 496 11.95 -9.00 -7.24
CA GLN A 496 12.85 -8.41 -6.25
C GLN A 496 12.85 -9.19 -4.94
N GLY A 497 11.67 -9.59 -4.44
CA GLY A 497 11.57 -10.40 -3.23
C GLY A 497 12.29 -11.74 -3.39
N LEU A 498 12.07 -12.42 -4.52
CA LEU A 498 12.72 -13.68 -4.84
C LEU A 498 14.24 -13.53 -5.02
N ALA A 499 14.70 -12.46 -5.68
CA ALA A 499 16.12 -12.15 -5.82
C ALA A 499 16.78 -11.90 -4.45
N GLY A 500 16.07 -11.24 -3.52
CA GLY A 500 16.53 -11.06 -2.14
C GLY A 500 16.68 -12.39 -1.37
N ILE A 501 15.77 -13.34 -1.59
CA ILE A 501 15.89 -14.70 -1.01
C ILE A 501 17.12 -15.42 -1.56
N TYR A 502 17.31 -15.43 -2.89
CA TYR A 502 18.48 -16.05 -3.50
C TYR A 502 19.79 -15.37 -3.10
N GLN A 503 19.81 -14.05 -2.97
CA GLN A 503 20.94 -13.32 -2.41
C GLN A 503 21.27 -13.80 -0.98
N GLY A 504 20.27 -13.91 -0.10
CA GLY A 504 20.45 -14.41 1.27
C GLY A 504 20.97 -15.85 1.33
N GLN A 505 20.65 -16.67 0.33
CA GLN A 505 21.16 -18.04 0.18
C GLN A 505 22.55 -18.11 -0.50
N GLY A 506 23.15 -16.97 -0.84
CA GLY A 506 24.42 -16.92 -1.60
C GLY A 506 24.30 -17.33 -3.08
N ARG A 507 23.08 -17.49 -3.58
CA ARG A 507 22.73 -17.88 -4.95
C ARG A 507 22.72 -16.68 -5.90
N TYR A 508 23.85 -15.98 -5.97
CA TYR A 508 23.97 -14.70 -6.68
C TYR A 508 23.71 -14.79 -8.20
N ALA A 509 24.06 -15.91 -8.84
CA ALA A 509 23.79 -16.10 -10.27
C ALA A 509 22.29 -16.11 -10.58
N GLU A 510 21.49 -16.73 -9.71
CA GLU A 510 20.04 -16.83 -9.87
C GLU A 510 19.37 -15.50 -9.52
N ALA A 511 19.86 -14.80 -8.49
CA ALA A 511 19.42 -13.43 -8.18
C ALA A 511 19.69 -12.45 -9.34
N LEU A 512 20.84 -12.59 -10.03
CA LEU A 512 21.18 -11.76 -11.19
C LEU A 512 20.25 -11.99 -12.39
N ALA A 513 19.90 -13.24 -12.69
CA ALA A 513 18.95 -13.56 -13.75
C ALA A 513 17.60 -12.87 -13.53
N LEU A 514 17.10 -12.86 -12.28
CA LEU A 514 15.87 -12.15 -11.95
C LEU A 514 15.99 -10.62 -12.12
N TYR A 515 17.17 -10.05 -11.87
CA TYR A 515 17.42 -8.62 -12.11
C TYR A 515 17.45 -8.26 -13.60
N GLU A 516 17.91 -9.17 -14.46
CA GLU A 516 17.82 -8.99 -15.92
C GLU A 516 16.35 -8.92 -16.37
N GLU A 517 15.48 -9.78 -15.81
CA GLU A 517 14.03 -9.72 -16.04
C GLU A 517 13.42 -8.40 -15.54
N ILE A 518 13.78 -7.94 -14.33
CA ILE A 518 13.32 -6.66 -13.78
C ILE A 518 13.68 -5.49 -14.71
N ILE A 519 14.91 -5.46 -15.23
CA ILE A 519 15.38 -4.40 -16.14
C ILE A 519 14.63 -4.50 -17.48
N ALA A 520 14.38 -5.72 -17.98
CA ALA A 520 13.61 -5.92 -19.21
C ALA A 520 12.15 -5.43 -19.09
N LEU A 521 11.53 -5.57 -17.91
CA LEU A 521 10.18 -5.06 -17.64
C LEU A 521 10.10 -3.53 -17.59
N ASN A 522 11.19 -2.85 -17.21
CA ASN A 522 11.28 -1.39 -17.21
C ASN A 522 12.70 -0.89 -17.55
N PRO A 523 13.05 -0.81 -18.85
CA PRO A 523 14.40 -0.44 -19.29
C PRO A 523 14.81 1.00 -18.95
N GLY A 524 13.86 1.85 -18.57
CA GLY A 524 14.11 3.25 -18.22
C GLY A 524 14.45 3.48 -16.75
N ASN A 525 14.48 2.43 -15.92
CA ASN A 525 14.79 2.55 -14.49
C ASN A 525 16.24 2.14 -14.21
N ASP A 526 17.16 3.10 -14.37
CA ASP A 526 18.59 2.91 -14.14
C ASP A 526 18.96 2.63 -12.67
N ALA A 527 18.07 2.91 -11.70
CA ALA A 527 18.30 2.51 -10.31
C ALA A 527 18.42 0.98 -10.17
N LYS A 528 17.77 0.21 -11.05
CA LYS A 528 17.88 -1.26 -11.05
C LYS A 528 19.25 -1.75 -11.48
N ILE A 529 20.00 -0.95 -12.24
CA ILE A 529 21.39 -1.23 -12.60
C ILE A 529 22.28 -1.19 -11.34
N LEU A 530 22.01 -0.29 -10.39
CA LEU A 530 22.72 -0.26 -9.09
C LEU A 530 22.50 -1.57 -8.31
N GLY A 531 21.26 -2.07 -8.27
CA GLY A 531 20.91 -3.31 -7.59
C GLY A 531 21.59 -4.52 -8.23
N GLN A 532 21.53 -4.62 -9.56
CA GLN A 532 22.24 -5.65 -10.32
C GLN A 532 23.75 -5.58 -10.06
N THR A 533 24.33 -4.38 -10.06
CA THR A 533 25.77 -4.16 -9.83
C THR A 533 26.17 -4.59 -8.42
N SER A 534 25.36 -4.28 -7.41
CA SER A 534 25.60 -4.72 -6.04
C SER A 534 25.60 -6.26 -5.93
N LEU A 535 24.61 -6.93 -6.54
CA LEU A 535 24.55 -8.39 -6.58
C LEU A 535 25.73 -9.02 -7.33
N ALA A 536 26.09 -8.45 -8.48
CA ALA A 536 27.21 -8.92 -9.28
C ALA A 536 28.54 -8.80 -8.54
N TYR A 537 28.72 -7.71 -7.81
CA TYR A 537 29.90 -7.49 -6.99
C TYR A 537 29.95 -8.45 -5.79
N GLN A 538 28.86 -8.60 -5.04
CA GLN A 538 28.80 -9.54 -3.91
C GLN A 538 29.01 -11.01 -4.35
N GLY A 539 28.48 -11.37 -5.52
CA GLY A 539 28.70 -12.66 -6.17
C GLY A 539 30.08 -12.84 -6.81
N LYS A 540 30.98 -11.85 -6.72
CA LYS A 540 32.33 -11.85 -7.29
C LYS A 540 32.37 -12.04 -8.82
N PHE A 541 31.31 -11.66 -9.52
CA PHE A 541 31.24 -11.71 -10.98
C PHE A 541 31.88 -10.50 -11.65
N ILE A 542 31.99 -9.38 -10.92
CA ILE A 542 32.65 -8.16 -11.37
C ILE A 542 33.69 -7.70 -10.34
N ALA A 543 34.67 -6.91 -10.81
CA ALA A 543 35.67 -6.30 -9.95
C ALA A 543 35.13 -5.02 -9.28
N VAL A 544 35.81 -4.57 -8.22
CA VAL A 544 35.40 -3.39 -7.45
C VAL A 544 35.42 -2.12 -8.32
N GLU A 545 36.37 -2.01 -9.24
CA GLU A 545 36.53 -0.85 -10.12
C GLU A 545 35.33 -0.70 -11.06
N THR A 546 34.74 -1.80 -11.51
CA THR A 546 33.53 -1.79 -12.34
C THR A 546 32.33 -1.29 -11.53
N ALA A 547 32.18 -1.79 -10.30
CA ALA A 547 31.09 -1.37 -9.42
C ALA A 547 31.20 0.11 -9.00
N GLU A 548 32.41 0.58 -8.72
CA GLU A 548 32.68 2.00 -8.42
C GLU A 548 32.43 2.90 -9.65
N SER A 549 32.76 2.44 -10.86
CA SER A 549 32.46 3.17 -12.09
C SER A 549 30.95 3.40 -12.26
N VAL A 550 30.13 2.39 -11.99
CA VAL A 550 28.66 2.52 -12.06
C VAL A 550 28.14 3.48 -11.00
N LEU A 551 28.63 3.38 -9.76
CA LEU A 551 28.27 4.31 -8.69
C LEU A 551 28.62 5.76 -9.04
N ASN A 552 29.83 6.00 -9.55
CA ASN A 552 30.28 7.34 -9.94
C ASN A 552 29.46 7.91 -11.10
N GLN A 553 29.08 7.08 -12.08
CA GLN A 553 28.21 7.50 -13.16
C GLN A 553 26.83 7.92 -12.65
N TRP A 554 26.24 7.15 -11.73
CA TRP A 554 24.97 7.49 -11.09
C TRP A 554 25.03 8.85 -10.38
N LEU A 555 26.05 9.05 -9.53
CA LEU A 555 26.23 10.28 -8.77
C LEU A 555 26.48 11.50 -9.66
N ALA A 556 27.02 11.31 -10.86
CA ALA A 556 27.25 12.39 -11.82
C ALA A 556 25.99 12.80 -12.59
N SER A 557 25.03 11.88 -12.79
CA SER A 557 23.81 12.13 -13.58
C SER A 557 22.57 12.41 -12.75
N HIS A 558 22.61 12.20 -11.43
CA HIS A 558 21.46 12.34 -10.53
C HIS A 558 21.68 13.43 -9.46
N SER A 559 20.57 13.92 -8.90
CA SER A 559 20.63 14.89 -7.81
C SER A 559 21.03 14.22 -6.49
N ALA A 560 21.61 14.97 -5.56
CA ALA A 560 22.00 14.45 -4.24
C ALA A 560 20.81 13.92 -3.40
N ASN A 561 19.57 14.34 -3.73
CA ASN A 561 18.36 13.87 -3.05
C ASN A 561 17.79 12.58 -3.69
N ASP A 562 18.30 12.17 -4.85
CA ASP A 562 17.88 10.96 -5.55
C ASP A 562 18.65 9.75 -4.99
N THR A 563 18.03 9.13 -3.98
CA THR A 563 18.67 8.09 -3.15
C THR A 563 17.80 6.83 -3.13
N PRO A 564 17.74 6.07 -4.24
CA PRO A 564 16.96 4.84 -4.28
C PRO A 564 17.54 3.77 -3.34
N PRO A 565 16.75 2.79 -2.87
CA PRO A 565 17.23 1.71 -2.00
C PRO A 565 18.46 0.98 -2.55
N GLU A 566 18.51 0.78 -3.87
CA GLU A 566 19.63 0.12 -4.56
C GLU A 566 20.95 0.88 -4.42
N LEU A 567 20.92 2.21 -4.24
CA LEU A 567 22.10 3.01 -3.94
C LEU A 567 22.66 2.65 -2.56
N TYR A 568 21.81 2.51 -1.54
CA TYR A 568 22.23 2.07 -0.21
C TYR A 568 22.84 0.67 -0.25
N SER A 569 22.23 -0.25 -1.01
CA SER A 569 22.75 -1.61 -1.19
C SER A 569 24.13 -1.61 -1.85
N LEU A 570 24.32 -0.86 -2.95
CA LEU A 570 25.61 -0.79 -3.63
C LEU A 570 26.67 -0.14 -2.74
N VAL A 571 26.38 1.03 -2.16
CA VAL A 571 27.30 1.75 -1.27
C VAL A 571 27.66 0.91 -0.04
N GLY A 572 26.68 0.21 0.53
CA GLY A 572 26.89 -0.72 1.64
C GLY A 572 27.70 -1.96 1.24
N SER A 573 27.57 -2.45 0.02
CA SER A 573 28.35 -3.62 -0.45
C SER A 573 29.81 -3.29 -0.75
N LEU A 574 30.10 -2.09 -1.25
CA LEU A 574 31.46 -1.67 -1.61
C LEU A 574 32.36 -1.48 -0.37
N PRO A 575 33.70 -1.63 -0.50
CA PRO A 575 34.62 -1.40 0.60
C PRO A 575 34.50 0.02 1.18
N ALA A 576 34.89 0.19 2.44
CA ALA A 576 34.98 1.51 3.06
C ALA A 576 36.08 2.35 2.38
N ASP A 577 35.77 3.61 2.06
CA ASP A 577 36.68 4.52 1.37
C ASP A 577 36.53 5.94 1.93
N PRO A 578 37.61 6.55 2.47
CA PRO A 578 37.59 7.91 2.96
C PRO A 578 37.10 8.95 1.94
N ALA A 579 37.30 8.72 0.63
CA ALA A 579 36.82 9.62 -0.42
C ALA A 579 35.27 9.70 -0.47
N ARG A 580 34.57 8.69 0.09
CA ARG A 580 33.11 8.61 0.13
C ARG A 580 32.49 9.12 1.43
N SER A 581 33.26 9.72 2.34
CA SER A 581 32.75 10.21 3.65
C SER A 581 31.52 11.12 3.51
N GLN A 582 31.57 12.11 2.60
CA GLN A 582 30.45 13.03 2.39
C GLN A 582 29.19 12.32 1.85
N LEU A 583 29.37 11.28 1.04
CA LEU A 583 28.25 10.47 0.55
C LEU A 583 27.60 9.70 1.69
N TYR A 584 28.39 9.09 2.58
CA TYR A 584 27.86 8.39 3.75
C TYR A 584 27.04 9.32 4.64
N ASP A 585 27.56 10.52 4.93
CA ASP A 585 26.87 11.53 5.74
C ASP A 585 25.54 11.95 5.10
N THR A 586 25.54 12.17 3.78
CA THR A 586 24.33 12.55 3.02
C THR A 586 23.27 11.47 3.06
N LEU A 587 23.66 10.21 2.80
CA LEU A 587 22.74 9.07 2.83
C LEU A 587 22.18 8.82 4.24
N LEU A 588 23.00 8.98 5.29
CA LEU A 588 22.56 8.80 6.67
C LEU A 588 21.73 9.97 7.20
N ALA A 589 21.88 11.17 6.64
CA ALA A 589 20.96 12.28 6.93
C ALA A 589 19.55 12.00 6.40
N ILE A 590 19.43 11.30 5.27
CA ILE A 590 18.15 10.94 4.64
C ILE A 590 17.57 9.68 5.29
N ASN A 591 18.37 8.63 5.46
CA ASN A 591 17.99 7.38 6.11
C ASN A 591 18.96 7.02 7.25
N PRO A 592 18.74 7.55 8.47
CA PRO A 592 19.63 7.32 9.61
C PRO A 592 19.70 5.85 10.06
N ARG A 593 18.72 5.03 9.67
CA ARG A 593 18.59 3.61 10.07
C ARG A 593 19.31 2.65 9.12
N SER A 594 20.00 3.14 8.08
CA SER A 594 20.75 2.27 7.18
C SER A 594 22.01 1.71 7.87
N ILE A 595 21.92 0.48 8.39
CA ILE A 595 23.05 -0.22 9.02
C ILE A 595 24.20 -0.39 8.03
N ALA A 596 23.92 -0.77 6.78
CA ALA A 596 24.94 -1.01 5.76
C ALA A 596 25.79 0.23 5.45
N VAL A 597 25.18 1.41 5.34
CA VAL A 597 25.93 2.67 5.11
C VAL A 597 26.63 3.13 6.38
N ARG A 598 25.97 3.03 7.54
CA ARG A 598 26.56 3.36 8.85
C ARG A 598 27.79 2.51 9.14
N GLN A 599 27.77 1.25 8.75
CA GLN A 599 28.93 0.37 8.82
C GLN A 599 30.13 0.92 8.05
N ARG A 600 29.94 1.38 6.80
CA ARG A 600 31.02 1.98 6.01
C ARG A 600 31.54 3.27 6.61
N GLN A 601 30.64 4.11 7.14
CA GLN A 601 31.03 5.34 7.83
C GLN A 601 31.90 5.04 9.07
N ILE A 602 31.50 4.08 9.91
CA ILE A 602 32.27 3.69 11.11
C ILE A 602 33.63 3.08 10.72
N GLN A 603 33.68 2.26 9.67
CA GLN A 603 34.95 1.71 9.17
C GLN A 603 35.90 2.79 8.66
N VAL A 604 35.40 3.83 7.99
CA VAL A 604 36.22 4.99 7.62
C VAL A 604 36.66 5.77 8.86
N LEU A 605 35.77 5.95 9.84
CA LEU A 605 36.10 6.61 11.09
C LEU A 605 37.24 5.88 11.82
N ALA A 606 37.23 4.55 11.86
CA ALA A 606 38.27 3.74 12.49
C ALA A 606 39.67 3.95 11.87
N MET A 607 39.75 4.38 10.60
CA MET A 607 41.02 4.71 9.94
C MET A 607 41.62 6.05 10.41
N THR A 608 40.81 6.91 11.03
CA THR A 608 41.20 8.29 11.38
C THR A 608 41.11 8.57 12.88
N ASP A 609 40.09 8.05 13.55
CA ASP A 609 39.80 8.20 14.96
C ASP A 609 39.21 6.87 15.52
N PRO A 610 40.09 5.97 16.01
CA PRO A 610 39.70 4.68 16.60
C PRO A 610 38.73 4.80 17.79
N ASP A 611 38.90 5.82 18.64
CA ASP A 611 38.07 6.02 19.83
C ASP A 611 36.65 6.43 19.42
N ALA A 612 36.54 7.37 18.47
CA ALA A 612 35.26 7.76 17.92
C ALA A 612 34.56 6.60 17.19
N ALA A 613 35.33 5.74 16.50
CA ALA A 613 34.78 4.55 15.85
C ALA A 613 34.21 3.54 16.84
N ASN A 614 34.93 3.27 17.94
CA ASN A 614 34.44 2.40 19.02
C ASN A 614 33.17 2.97 19.69
N GLN A 615 33.12 4.28 19.92
CA GLN A 615 31.92 4.95 20.42
C GLN A 615 30.74 4.83 19.45
N ALA A 616 30.97 5.06 18.16
CA ALA A 616 29.94 4.95 17.13
C ALA A 616 29.42 3.52 16.98
N ALA A 617 30.30 2.51 17.08
CA ALA A 617 29.91 1.10 17.08
C ALA A 617 29.08 0.72 18.32
N ALA A 618 29.47 1.21 19.51
CA ALA A 618 28.70 1.01 20.73
C ALA A 618 27.31 1.68 20.65
N GLN A 619 27.22 2.88 20.06
CA GLN A 619 25.95 3.56 19.84
C GLN A 619 25.06 2.77 18.86
N LEU A 620 25.63 2.21 17.78
CA LEU A 620 24.87 1.40 16.84
C LEU A 620 24.25 0.17 17.53
N VAL A 621 24.96 -0.48 18.45
CA VAL A 621 24.43 -1.58 19.27
C VAL A 621 23.35 -1.10 20.23
N ALA A 622 23.55 0.04 20.89
CA ALA A 622 22.55 0.61 21.79
C ALA A 622 21.24 0.96 21.07
N ASP A 623 21.34 1.46 19.84
CA ASP A 623 20.20 1.79 19.00
C ASP A 623 19.51 0.54 18.42
N ASN A 624 20.23 -0.59 18.33
CA ASN A 624 19.77 -1.83 17.70
C ASN A 624 20.18 -3.07 18.53
N PRO A 625 19.65 -3.24 19.76
CA PRO A 625 20.11 -4.27 20.69
C PRO A 625 19.83 -5.70 20.22
N ASP A 626 18.95 -5.87 19.23
CA ASP A 626 18.55 -7.16 18.67
C ASP A 626 19.23 -7.49 17.34
N ALA A 627 19.93 -6.52 16.72
CA ALA A 627 20.55 -6.69 15.40
C ALA A 627 21.91 -7.39 15.49
N PRO A 628 22.07 -8.63 15.00
CA PRO A 628 23.34 -9.34 15.05
C PRO A 628 24.46 -8.64 14.26
N GLU A 629 24.14 -7.94 13.18
CA GLU A 629 25.09 -7.18 12.37
C GLU A 629 25.74 -6.04 13.16
N ALA A 630 25.02 -5.45 14.12
CA ALA A 630 25.55 -4.39 14.98
C ALA A 630 26.65 -4.92 15.92
N TYR A 631 26.42 -6.07 16.56
CA TYR A 631 27.43 -6.72 17.40
C TYR A 631 28.61 -7.24 16.58
N LEU A 632 28.34 -7.76 15.38
CA LEU A 632 29.41 -8.24 14.49
C LEU A 632 30.34 -7.09 14.11
N LEU A 633 29.78 -5.93 13.74
CA LEU A 633 30.55 -4.74 13.45
C LEU A 633 31.28 -4.22 14.69
N GLN A 634 30.64 -4.18 15.86
CA GLN A 634 31.30 -3.78 17.10
C GLN A 634 32.52 -4.67 17.39
N GLY A 635 32.37 -5.99 17.21
CA GLY A 635 33.46 -6.95 17.35
C GLY A 635 34.62 -6.66 16.38
N GLN A 636 34.31 -6.42 15.11
CA GLN A 636 35.30 -6.13 14.06
C GLN A 636 36.04 -4.82 14.34
N ILE A 637 35.32 -3.73 14.62
CA ILE A 637 35.93 -2.41 14.91
C ILE A 637 36.79 -2.48 16.17
N ALA A 638 36.30 -3.13 17.23
CA ALA A 638 37.07 -3.30 18.46
C ALA A 638 38.33 -4.15 18.21
N GLN A 639 38.25 -5.18 17.37
CA GLN A 639 39.42 -5.99 16.99
C GLN A 639 40.45 -5.17 16.17
N ASP A 640 39.99 -4.38 15.19
CA ASP A 640 40.84 -3.55 14.33
C ASP A 640 41.52 -2.41 15.11
N THR A 641 40.86 -1.91 16.15
CA THR A 641 41.36 -0.85 17.04
C THR A 641 42.09 -1.37 18.28
N ASP A 642 42.33 -2.69 18.37
CA ASP A 642 43.02 -3.39 19.48
C ASP A 642 42.29 -3.39 20.85
N ASP A 643 40.99 -3.03 20.89
CA ASP A 643 40.12 -3.31 22.04
C ASP A 643 39.61 -4.76 22.02
N LEU A 644 40.53 -5.68 22.32
CA LEU A 644 40.26 -7.12 22.35
C LEU A 644 39.20 -7.50 23.41
N SER A 645 38.96 -6.65 24.41
CA SER A 645 38.01 -6.93 25.48
C SER A 645 36.57 -6.75 25.01
N THR A 646 36.29 -5.60 24.38
CA THR A 646 35.01 -5.31 23.74
C THR A 646 34.75 -6.25 22.58
N ALA A 647 35.78 -6.55 21.77
CA ALA A 647 35.66 -7.50 20.66
C ALA A 647 35.18 -8.88 21.13
N ALA A 648 35.81 -9.42 22.18
CA ALA A 648 35.40 -10.70 22.76
C ALA A 648 33.97 -10.67 23.32
N ALA A 649 33.57 -9.58 23.97
CA ALA A 649 32.22 -9.45 24.54
C ALA A 649 31.14 -9.41 23.45
N ALA A 650 31.37 -8.67 22.37
CA ALA A 650 30.45 -8.57 21.24
C ALA A 650 30.26 -9.94 20.55
N TYR A 651 31.35 -10.66 20.25
CA TYR A 651 31.26 -11.99 19.66
C TYR A 651 30.62 -13.03 20.61
N ASN A 652 30.90 -12.99 21.92
CA ASN A 652 30.22 -13.89 22.87
C ASN A 652 28.70 -13.65 22.90
N THR A 653 28.27 -12.38 22.87
CA THR A 653 26.83 -12.04 22.83
C THR A 653 26.14 -12.66 21.61
N LEU A 654 26.82 -12.67 20.47
CA LEU A 654 26.33 -13.32 19.26
C LEU A 654 26.26 -14.85 19.41
N LEU A 655 27.30 -15.48 19.97
CA LEU A 655 27.37 -16.93 20.15
C LEU A 655 26.40 -17.44 21.24
N GLU A 656 26.04 -16.60 22.21
CA GLU A 656 24.99 -16.91 23.19
C GLU A 656 23.61 -17.02 22.52
N ARG A 657 23.37 -16.24 21.45
CA ARG A 657 22.12 -16.28 20.68
C ARG A 657 22.15 -17.37 19.60
N ASN A 658 23.27 -17.51 18.91
CA ASN A 658 23.48 -18.52 17.88
C ASN A 658 24.89 -19.14 18.03
N PRO A 659 25.00 -20.32 18.67
CA PRO A 659 26.28 -20.98 18.93
C PRO A 659 27.08 -21.39 17.66
N GLU A 660 26.42 -21.45 16.51
CA GLU A 660 27.02 -21.85 15.22
C GLU A 660 27.23 -20.66 14.28
N GLN A 661 27.10 -19.41 14.76
CA GLN A 661 27.32 -18.25 13.91
C GLN A 661 28.80 -18.13 13.50
N PHE A 662 29.07 -18.51 12.26
CA PHE A 662 30.41 -18.65 11.69
C PHE A 662 31.32 -17.43 11.92
N ASP A 663 30.87 -16.23 11.55
CA ASP A 663 31.72 -15.02 11.65
C ASP A 663 32.10 -14.66 13.09
N ALA A 664 31.21 -14.90 14.06
CA ALA A 664 31.50 -14.67 15.47
C ALA A 664 32.48 -15.72 16.04
N ILE A 665 32.38 -16.98 15.60
CA ILE A 665 33.35 -18.04 15.97
C ILE A 665 34.74 -17.65 15.46
N VAL A 666 34.84 -17.27 14.18
CA VAL A 666 36.12 -16.89 13.54
C VAL A 666 36.70 -15.63 14.18
N GLY A 667 35.88 -14.59 14.38
CA GLY A 667 36.27 -13.36 15.05
C GLY A 667 36.77 -13.62 16.47
N LEU A 668 36.02 -14.37 17.27
CA LEU A 668 36.41 -14.71 18.63
C LEU A 668 37.69 -15.57 18.67
N ALA A 669 37.86 -16.51 17.74
CA ALA A 669 39.09 -17.30 17.63
C ALA A 669 40.32 -16.39 17.43
N GLY A 670 40.22 -15.42 16.52
CA GLY A 670 41.26 -14.42 16.27
C GLY A 670 41.53 -13.53 17.49
N VAL A 671 40.49 -13.07 18.19
CA VAL A 671 40.61 -12.29 19.43
C VAL A 671 41.30 -13.11 20.52
N ARG A 672 40.88 -14.37 20.74
CA ARG A 672 41.51 -15.27 21.73
C ARG A 672 42.97 -15.57 21.39
N PHE A 673 43.29 -15.71 20.10
CA PHE A 673 44.66 -15.86 19.63
C PHE A 673 45.53 -14.64 19.99
N ARG A 674 45.05 -13.42 19.72
CA ARG A 674 45.74 -12.16 20.07
C ARG A 674 45.87 -11.96 21.58
N GLN A 675 44.88 -12.42 22.35
CA GLN A 675 44.92 -12.46 23.82
C GLN A 675 45.84 -13.54 24.41
N LEU A 676 46.57 -14.29 23.57
CA LEU A 676 47.44 -15.41 23.96
C LEU A 676 46.70 -16.59 24.61
N ARG A 677 45.37 -16.66 24.44
CA ARG A 677 44.49 -17.73 24.95
C ARG A 677 44.41 -18.87 23.94
N TYR A 678 45.55 -19.50 23.69
CA TYR A 678 45.73 -20.43 22.58
C TYR A 678 44.83 -21.69 22.63
N GLN A 679 44.46 -22.16 23.83
CA GLN A 679 43.58 -23.33 23.95
C GLN A 679 42.13 -23.00 23.55
N GLU A 680 41.64 -21.81 23.94
CA GLU A 680 40.31 -21.34 23.53
C GLU A 680 40.28 -21.06 22.02
N ALA A 681 41.32 -20.39 21.51
CA ALA A 681 41.46 -20.12 20.08
C ALA A 681 41.47 -21.42 19.25
N ARG A 682 42.17 -22.48 19.71
CA ARG A 682 42.18 -23.78 19.02
C ARG A 682 40.77 -24.35 18.89
N ARG A 683 40.01 -24.41 19.99
CA ARG A 683 38.64 -24.97 19.98
C ARG A 683 37.74 -24.22 19.00
N LEU A 684 37.81 -22.90 18.98
CA LEU A 684 37.00 -22.07 18.08
C LEU A 684 37.44 -22.22 16.62
N TYR A 685 38.75 -22.26 16.33
CA TYR A 685 39.22 -22.54 14.97
C TYR A 685 38.83 -23.94 14.49
N ASP A 686 38.90 -24.96 15.36
CA ASP A 686 38.48 -26.32 15.02
C ASP A 686 36.97 -26.34 14.69
N GLN A 687 36.15 -25.68 15.51
CA GLN A 687 34.71 -25.52 15.25
C GLN A 687 34.44 -24.77 13.93
N ALA A 688 35.14 -23.67 13.65
CA ALA A 688 35.00 -22.94 12.39
C ALA A 688 35.41 -23.79 11.17
N ILE A 689 36.45 -24.64 11.31
CA ILE A 689 36.89 -25.56 10.25
C ILE A 689 35.89 -26.70 10.05
N GLU A 690 35.18 -27.15 11.07
CA GLU A 690 34.08 -28.10 10.91
C GLU A 690 32.93 -27.51 10.09
N LEU A 691 32.61 -26.22 10.31
CA LEU A 691 31.58 -25.50 9.56
C LEU A 691 32.01 -25.19 8.11
N ALA A 692 33.27 -24.84 7.89
CA ALA A 692 33.82 -24.51 6.57
C ALA A 692 35.13 -25.29 6.30
N PRO A 693 35.03 -26.60 5.99
CA PRO A 693 36.21 -27.47 5.84
C PRO A 693 37.12 -27.07 4.68
N ASP A 694 36.62 -26.34 3.69
CA ASP A 694 37.39 -25.94 2.51
C ASP A 694 37.95 -24.50 2.60
N ASP A 695 37.75 -23.81 3.72
CA ASP A 695 38.30 -22.46 3.92
C ASP A 695 39.81 -22.51 4.20
N ILE A 696 40.60 -22.09 3.20
CA ILE A 696 42.06 -22.09 3.24
C ILE A 696 42.59 -21.08 4.26
N ASN A 697 41.93 -19.91 4.41
CA ASN A 697 42.36 -18.86 5.31
C ASN A 697 42.20 -19.30 6.77
N LEU A 698 41.12 -20.00 7.09
CA LEU A 698 40.92 -20.58 8.42
C LEU A 698 41.98 -21.62 8.75
N ARG A 699 42.33 -22.49 7.79
CA ARG A 699 43.40 -23.47 7.99
C ARG A 699 44.76 -22.80 8.18
N GLN A 700 45.05 -21.74 7.43
CA GLN A 700 46.26 -20.92 7.62
C GLN A 700 46.29 -20.24 9.01
N ALA A 701 45.16 -19.73 9.49
CA ALA A 701 45.05 -19.15 10.82
C ALA A 701 45.30 -20.21 11.92
N SER A 702 44.74 -21.42 11.76
CA SER A 702 44.98 -22.54 12.68
C SER A 702 46.44 -23.02 12.67
N ILE A 703 47.11 -23.04 11.51
CA ILE A 703 48.56 -23.32 11.40
C ILE A 703 49.37 -22.23 12.12
N SER A 704 48.99 -20.96 11.95
CA SER A 704 49.64 -19.83 12.64
C SER A 704 49.53 -19.96 14.16
N LEU A 705 48.40 -20.46 14.65
CA LEU A 705 48.22 -20.84 16.05
C LEU A 705 49.16 -21.99 16.47
N THR A 706 49.31 -23.03 15.66
CA THR A 706 50.25 -24.14 15.91
C THR A 706 51.70 -23.63 16.03
N VAL A 707 52.10 -22.68 15.18
CA VAL A 707 53.42 -22.03 15.25
C VAL A 707 53.58 -21.23 16.54
N ALA A 708 52.56 -20.44 16.94
CA ALA A 708 52.60 -19.66 18.17
C ALA A 708 52.63 -20.53 19.45
N GLN A 709 52.11 -21.75 19.38
CA GLN A 709 52.19 -22.76 20.45
C GLN A 709 53.56 -23.47 20.52
N ASP A 710 54.56 -23.01 19.76
CA ASP A 710 55.90 -23.59 19.67
C ASP A 710 55.91 -25.05 19.20
N ARG A 711 55.06 -25.37 18.21
CA ARG A 711 54.97 -26.70 17.57
C ARG A 711 55.31 -26.64 16.08
N PRO A 712 56.51 -26.19 15.70
CA PRO A 712 56.85 -25.91 14.30
C PRO A 712 56.86 -27.15 13.39
N LEU A 713 57.17 -28.34 13.91
CA LEU A 713 57.13 -29.59 13.12
C LEU A 713 55.69 -29.98 12.74
N GLN A 714 54.78 -29.88 13.70
CA GLN A 714 53.35 -30.11 13.46
C GLN A 714 52.80 -29.08 12.46
N ALA A 715 53.20 -27.82 12.58
CA ALA A 715 52.81 -26.78 11.62
C ALA A 715 53.29 -27.09 10.19
N LEU A 716 54.51 -27.64 10.02
CA LEU A 716 55.01 -28.06 8.69
C LEU A 716 54.24 -29.24 8.11
N GLU A 717 53.83 -30.20 8.95
CA GLU A 717 52.96 -31.31 8.52
C GLU A 717 51.58 -30.80 8.07
N GLU A 718 51.00 -29.87 8.84
CA GLU A 718 49.71 -29.22 8.52
C GLU A 718 49.80 -28.42 7.21
N ILE A 719 50.90 -27.68 6.99
CA ILE A 719 51.16 -26.95 5.73
C ILE A 719 51.27 -27.92 4.55
N SER A 720 52.03 -29.00 4.69
CA SER A 720 52.21 -29.99 3.61
C SER A 720 50.88 -30.65 3.24
N ALA A 721 50.08 -31.01 4.25
CA ALA A 721 48.74 -31.55 4.05
C ALA A 721 47.84 -30.55 3.30
N LEU A 722 47.92 -29.25 3.63
CA LEU A 722 47.12 -28.21 2.98
C LEU A 722 47.59 -27.91 1.55
N GLN A 723 48.90 -27.83 1.31
CA GLN A 723 49.50 -27.65 -0.03
C GLN A 723 49.16 -28.79 -0.98
N SER A 724 49.02 -30.03 -0.47
CA SER A 724 48.60 -31.17 -1.29
C SER A 724 47.18 -31.01 -1.85
N ARG A 725 46.32 -30.26 -1.15
CA ARG A 725 44.96 -29.92 -1.57
C ARG A 725 44.90 -28.64 -2.39
N VAL A 726 45.79 -27.69 -2.10
CA VAL A 726 45.87 -26.37 -2.76
C VAL A 726 47.30 -26.14 -3.26
N PRO A 727 47.68 -26.75 -4.40
CA PRO A 727 49.02 -26.58 -4.95
C PRO A 727 49.26 -25.12 -5.39
N ASN A 728 50.51 -24.65 -5.25
CA ASN A 728 50.99 -23.31 -5.64
C ASN A 728 50.42 -22.12 -4.85
N SER A 729 50.12 -22.31 -3.55
CA SER A 729 49.74 -21.21 -2.67
C SER A 729 50.97 -20.45 -2.18
N ILE A 730 51.23 -19.28 -2.77
CA ILE A 730 52.35 -18.37 -2.42
C ILE A 730 52.38 -18.04 -0.91
N GLY A 731 51.19 -17.90 -0.29
CA GLY A 731 51.07 -17.63 1.14
C GLY A 731 51.57 -18.81 2.00
N LEU A 732 51.21 -20.04 1.64
CA LEU A 732 51.66 -21.24 2.35
C LEU A 732 53.15 -21.49 2.18
N GLU A 733 53.68 -21.31 0.96
CA GLU A 733 55.13 -21.45 0.69
C GLU A 733 55.95 -20.44 1.50
N ARG A 734 55.51 -19.19 1.58
CA ARG A 734 56.16 -18.17 2.41
C ARG A 734 56.09 -18.54 3.89
N GLN A 735 54.95 -19.01 4.38
CA GLN A 735 54.77 -19.40 5.77
C GLN A 735 55.65 -20.61 6.14
N GLU A 736 55.75 -21.60 5.25
CA GLU A 736 56.63 -22.76 5.39
C GLU A 736 58.10 -22.34 5.51
N LEU A 737 58.57 -21.48 4.60
CA LEU A 737 59.93 -20.98 4.58
C LEU A 737 60.28 -20.26 5.89
N LEU A 738 59.38 -19.41 6.40
CA LEU A 738 59.57 -18.70 7.67
C LEU A 738 59.70 -19.66 8.86
N ILE A 739 58.92 -20.74 8.89
CA ILE A 739 58.99 -21.75 9.96
C ILE A 739 60.30 -22.53 9.87
N GLN A 740 60.71 -22.93 8.66
CA GLN A 740 61.98 -23.63 8.43
C GLN A 740 63.19 -22.77 8.80
N GLU A 741 63.19 -21.50 8.41
CA GLU A 741 64.26 -20.55 8.75
C GLU A 741 64.38 -20.37 10.27
N ARG A 742 63.25 -20.18 10.98
CA ARG A 742 63.25 -20.04 12.44
C ARG A 742 63.73 -21.33 13.15
N LEU A 743 63.37 -22.50 12.63
CA LEU A 743 63.87 -23.79 13.11
C LEU A 743 65.39 -23.94 12.94
N LEU A 744 65.93 -23.48 11.82
CA LEU A 744 67.37 -23.51 11.54
C LEU A 744 68.13 -22.56 12.47
N LEU A 745 67.62 -21.33 12.66
CA LEU A 745 68.19 -20.35 13.60
C LEU A 745 68.21 -20.89 15.05
N HIS A 746 67.12 -21.52 15.52
CA HIS A 746 67.08 -22.13 16.85
C HIS A 746 68.04 -23.31 17.05
N ARG A 747 68.42 -24.00 15.97
CA ARG A 747 69.42 -25.08 15.99
C ARG A 747 70.86 -24.57 15.87
N GLY A 748 71.08 -23.26 15.97
CA GLY A 748 72.41 -22.63 15.88
C GLY A 748 72.94 -22.50 14.46
N PHE A 749 72.08 -22.65 13.45
CA PHE A 749 72.46 -22.46 12.05
C PHE A 749 72.35 -20.97 11.71
N GLN A 750 73.49 -20.26 11.70
CA GLN A 750 73.56 -18.89 11.18
C GLN A 750 73.64 -18.92 9.64
N PRO A 751 72.72 -18.24 8.93
CA PRO A 751 72.82 -18.09 7.49
C PRO A 751 74.13 -17.39 7.09
N VAL A 752 74.64 -17.73 5.91
CA VAL A 752 76.02 -17.36 5.48
C VAL A 752 76.22 -15.84 5.38
N TRP A 753 75.16 -15.06 5.20
CA TRP A 753 75.19 -13.59 5.14
C TRP A 753 75.27 -12.89 6.50
N GLU A 754 74.99 -13.57 7.62
CA GLU A 754 75.16 -13.01 8.97
C GLU A 754 76.57 -13.25 9.55
N ARG A 755 77.46 -13.91 8.81
CA ARG A 755 78.84 -14.21 9.23
C ARG A 755 79.88 -13.11 8.88
N TYR A 756 79.44 -11.97 8.36
CA TYR A 756 80.31 -10.86 7.93
C TYR A 756 79.99 -9.55 8.63
#